data_AF-A0AAX0J378-F1
#
_entry.id   AF-A0AAX0J378-F1
#
_cell.length_a   1.000
_cell.length_b   1.000
_cell.length_c   1.000
_cell.angle_alpha   90.00
_cell.angle_beta   90.00
_cell.angle_gamma   90.00
#
_symmetry.space_group_name_H-M   'P 1'
#
loop_
_entity.id
_entity.type
_entity.pdbx_description
1 polymer ?
#
loop_
_entity_poly.entity_id
_entity_poly.type
_entity_poly.pdbx_seq_one_letter_code
_entity_poly.pdbx_strand_id
1 'polypeptide(L)'
;MNKTITNPHSAVIKMPAPILVLAVIGVAIIIVPLVSIWYRINITDIPRLLRLPDTQQLLAISLSSAIWSTIISVSVGVPLALAISGFKRGGTVIRLLVFLPLALPPVVAGLALSAAIGRRGIFAPVLEIFNIEFAFTFSGVVASHVFISLPFVVVAVDSAFRQLNKEVIYSATSIGMSYFEIIRKIIFPTLIPAISTGAGLAYARSLGEFGTTLTFAGSLPGTTRTMPIGIYLEREINPEAAYALAAILILCALGALLISVCCTFLFTTRKKSPDLVAIDPIDIPRLRELSRPSTSLSSPLLLKTNRTTVSFQPQETTAIIGPNGSGKTTLLGLISGKLQGAELSEGTTVLSDMSPQKRSIVMLTQSPSLPPQSTVLGAVTMATRDRHHAMELLTAAGLRRLGSVRCCNLSGGQAAQVGLVRALAARPRVLLLDEPLAAIDIAQAHMWRSFLQAAAHDRTCLVVSHDPFDVSAIASTIVVVDQGIAIAAGPTDKVLAEPAHEFVAEFAGVNVISGQVLAVDNTIATLAIGTITLQGVTSAKINVHAEAKALFSPDAVTLTTRNQPDAVSSAQNHFVSTILGMTSHGAVTVVTLAVENAAKIRVPLTTISARSLDLAVNQTVFCSIKTMAIKIVES
;
A
#
# COMPACT_ATOMS: atom_id res chain seq x y z
N MET A 1 -4.34 21.19 -35.85
CA MET A 1 -2.94 21.38 -35.39
C MET A 1 -2.61 20.30 -34.37
N ASN A 2 -2.14 19.14 -34.82
CA ASN A 2 -1.66 18.05 -33.97
C ASN A 2 -0.31 18.42 -33.38
N LYS A 3 -0.28 19.07 -32.21
CA LYS A 3 0.90 19.08 -31.36
C LYS A 3 0.93 17.75 -30.61
N THR A 4 1.76 16.84 -31.10
CA THR A 4 2.29 15.71 -30.33
C THR A 4 2.82 16.26 -29.00
N ILE A 5 2.11 15.97 -27.91
CA ILE A 5 2.59 16.23 -26.55
C ILE A 5 3.80 15.32 -26.36
N THR A 6 5.00 15.87 -26.57
CA THR A 6 6.25 15.24 -26.20
C THR A 6 6.21 14.99 -24.70
N ASN A 7 6.42 13.74 -24.28
CA ASN A 7 6.54 13.34 -22.87
C ASN A 7 7.30 14.41 -22.08
N PRO A 8 6.87 14.78 -20.86
CA PRO A 8 7.70 15.62 -20.01
C PRO A 8 9.03 14.91 -19.88
N HIS A 9 10.11 15.53 -20.39
CA HIS A 9 11.46 15.06 -20.18
C HIS A 9 11.58 14.81 -18.68
N SER A 10 11.74 13.55 -18.28
CA SER A 10 12.07 13.21 -16.89
C SER A 10 13.22 14.14 -16.52
N ALA A 11 13.06 14.98 -15.51
CA ALA A 11 14.10 15.88 -15.07
C ALA A 11 15.33 15.02 -14.75
N VAL A 12 16.27 14.94 -15.70
CA VAL A 12 17.49 14.16 -15.53
C VAL A 12 18.30 14.97 -14.55
N ILE A 13 18.27 14.55 -13.28
CA ILE A 13 19.12 15.12 -12.24
C ILE A 13 20.55 14.96 -12.74
N LYS A 14 21.19 16.06 -13.14
CA LYS A 14 22.59 16.04 -13.59
C LYS A 14 23.44 15.62 -12.39
N MET A 15 24.06 14.45 -12.48
CA MET A 15 24.95 13.97 -11.44
C MET A 15 26.12 14.95 -11.28
N PRO A 16 26.47 15.36 -10.05
CA PRO A 16 27.61 16.24 -9.84
C PRO A 16 28.91 15.54 -10.23
N ALA A 17 29.82 16.27 -10.88
CA ALA A 17 31.06 15.72 -11.45
C ALA A 17 31.92 14.91 -10.46
N PRO A 18 32.06 15.29 -9.17
CA PRO A 18 32.83 14.49 -8.22
C PRO A 18 32.28 13.07 -8.03
N ILE A 19 30.95 12.90 -8.02
CA ILE A 19 30.31 11.59 -7.89
C ILE A 19 30.59 10.74 -9.13
N LEU A 20 30.54 11.34 -10.31
CA LEU A 20 30.87 10.64 -11.56
C LEU A 20 32.33 10.18 -11.57
N VAL A 21 33.26 11.03 -11.16
CA VAL A 21 34.70 10.68 -11.09
C VAL A 21 34.93 9.50 -10.14
N LEU A 22 34.36 9.55 -8.93
CA LEU A 22 34.46 8.44 -7.97
C LEU A 22 33.81 7.16 -8.49
N ALA A 23 32.68 7.24 -9.19
CA ALA A 23 32.03 6.09 -9.81
C ALA A 23 32.91 5.45 -10.90
N VAL A 24 33.54 6.27 -11.76
CA VAL A 24 34.48 5.78 -12.80
C VAL A 24 35.69 5.12 -12.16
N ILE A 25 36.28 5.71 -11.12
CA ILE A 25 37.38 5.10 -10.36
C ILE A 25 36.94 3.76 -9.78
N GLY A 26 35.76 3.68 -9.18
CA GLY A 26 35.21 2.44 -8.62
C GLY A 26 35.06 1.34 -9.68
N VAL A 27 34.54 1.68 -10.86
CA VAL A 27 34.44 0.73 -11.99
C VAL A 27 35.83 0.31 -12.48
N ALA A 28 36.77 1.24 -12.60
CA ALA A 28 38.12 0.96 -13.05
C ALA A 28 38.86 -0.02 -12.11
N ILE A 29 38.71 0.13 -10.79
CA ILE A 29 39.30 -0.79 -9.79
C ILE A 29 38.85 -2.24 -10.01
N ILE A 30 37.61 -2.45 -10.44
CA ILE A 30 37.06 -3.79 -10.70
C ILE A 30 37.45 -4.30 -12.09
N ILE A 31 37.31 -3.46 -13.12
CA ILE A 31 37.43 -3.89 -14.51
C ILE A 31 38.89 -4.02 -14.96
N VAL A 32 39.79 -3.14 -14.51
CA VAL A 32 41.19 -3.13 -14.98
C VAL A 32 41.91 -4.46 -14.67
N PRO A 33 41.84 -5.04 -13.45
CA PRO A 33 42.47 -6.34 -13.17
C PRO A 33 41.88 -7.48 -14.01
N LEU A 34 40.55 -7.47 -14.23
CA LEU A 34 39.89 -8.47 -15.06
C LEU A 34 40.37 -8.36 -16.51
N VAL A 35 40.35 -7.18 -17.12
CA VAL A 35 40.82 -6.96 -18.50
C VAL A 35 42.33 -7.25 -18.62
N SER A 36 43.13 -7.03 -17.57
CA SER A 36 44.57 -7.32 -17.57
C SER A 36 44.89 -8.81 -17.77
N ILE A 37 43.98 -9.71 -17.37
CA ILE A 37 44.12 -11.15 -17.64
C ILE A 37 44.10 -11.41 -19.16
N TRP A 38 43.30 -10.67 -19.93
CA TRP A 38 43.14 -10.87 -21.39
C TRP A 38 44.40 -10.46 -22.14
N TYR A 39 45.16 -9.49 -21.62
CA TYR A 39 46.45 -9.11 -22.20
C TYR A 39 47.55 -10.17 -22.01
N ARG A 40 47.38 -11.09 -21.06
CA ARG A 40 48.35 -12.17 -20.80
C ARG A 40 48.02 -13.47 -21.53
N ILE A 41 46.89 -13.54 -22.26
CA ILE A 41 46.41 -14.76 -22.89
C ILE A 41 46.52 -14.65 -24.41
N ASN A 42 47.10 -15.68 -25.03
CA ASN A 42 46.94 -15.91 -26.45
C ASN A 42 45.54 -16.47 -26.72
N ILE A 43 44.63 -15.64 -27.21
CA ILE A 43 43.21 -16.00 -27.45
C ILE A 43 43.08 -17.22 -28.38
N THR A 44 44.05 -17.43 -29.27
CA THR A 44 44.14 -18.59 -30.17
C THR A 44 44.28 -19.93 -29.45
N ASP A 45 44.77 -19.93 -28.20
CA ASP A 45 44.98 -21.15 -27.42
C ASP A 45 43.73 -21.57 -26.62
N ILE A 46 42.76 -20.67 -26.42
CA ILE A 46 41.54 -20.97 -25.67
C ILE A 46 40.74 -22.14 -26.28
N PRO A 47 40.46 -22.18 -27.61
CA PRO A 47 39.76 -23.32 -28.21
C PRO A 47 40.53 -24.63 -28.09
N ARG A 48 41.86 -24.58 -28.08
CA ARG A 48 42.72 -25.75 -27.90
C ARG A 48 42.64 -26.25 -26.46
N LEU A 49 42.75 -25.36 -25.48
CA LEU A 49 42.65 -25.69 -24.05
C LEU A 49 41.26 -26.27 -23.69
N LEU A 50 40.18 -25.72 -24.25
CA LEU A 50 38.81 -26.25 -24.07
C LEU A 50 38.62 -27.67 -24.61
N ARG A 51 39.48 -28.14 -25.52
CA ARG A 51 39.46 -29.52 -26.04
C ARG A 51 40.30 -30.49 -25.21
N LEU A 52 41.08 -30.00 -24.24
CA LEU A 52 41.86 -30.86 -23.37
C LEU A 52 40.94 -31.62 -22.40
N PRO A 53 41.12 -32.95 -22.24
CA PRO A 53 40.29 -33.76 -21.34
C PRO A 53 40.26 -33.21 -19.90
N ASP A 54 41.40 -32.78 -19.38
CA ASP A 54 41.51 -32.26 -18.00
C ASP A 54 40.71 -30.96 -17.83
N THR A 55 40.78 -30.06 -18.81
CA THR A 55 40.00 -28.80 -18.79
C THR A 55 38.51 -29.08 -18.88
N GLN A 56 38.10 -30.04 -19.72
CA GLN A 56 36.70 -30.46 -19.82
C GLN A 56 36.18 -31.06 -18.51
N GLN A 57 36.99 -31.87 -17.82
CA GLN A 57 36.63 -32.41 -16.51
C GLN A 57 36.48 -31.31 -15.45
N LEU A 58 37.45 -30.38 -15.36
CA LEU A 58 37.38 -29.24 -14.46
C LEU A 58 36.12 -28.40 -14.69
N LEU A 59 35.82 -28.12 -15.96
CA LEU A 59 34.65 -27.35 -16.37
C LEU A 59 33.36 -28.10 -16.05
N ALA A 60 33.28 -29.39 -16.37
CA ALA A 60 32.11 -30.23 -16.10
C ALA A 60 31.79 -30.29 -14.60
N ILE A 61 32.78 -30.55 -13.75
CA ILE A 61 32.60 -30.60 -12.29
C ILE A 61 32.17 -29.23 -11.76
N SER A 62 32.79 -28.14 -12.23
CA SER A 62 32.50 -26.78 -11.75
C SER A 62 31.12 -26.30 -12.16
N LEU A 63 30.74 -26.48 -13.43
CA LEU A 63 29.41 -26.11 -13.92
C LEU A 63 28.33 -26.98 -13.27
N SER A 64 28.54 -28.30 -13.15
CA SER A 64 27.56 -29.20 -12.55
C SER A 64 27.36 -28.91 -11.06
N SER A 65 28.46 -28.70 -10.31
CA SER A 65 28.36 -28.34 -8.89
C SER A 65 27.72 -26.97 -8.70
N ALA A 66 27.99 -25.99 -9.59
CA ALA A 66 27.32 -24.69 -9.57
C ALA A 66 25.82 -24.76 -9.87
N ILE A 67 25.40 -25.58 -10.85
CA ILE A 67 23.98 -25.79 -11.17
C ILE A 67 23.27 -26.44 -9.97
N TRP A 68 23.78 -27.56 -9.47
CA TRP A 68 23.15 -28.29 -8.35
C TRP A 68 23.10 -27.45 -7.07
N SER A 69 24.19 -26.77 -6.72
CA SER A 69 24.21 -25.88 -5.54
C SER A 69 23.25 -24.71 -5.69
N THR A 70 23.09 -24.15 -6.88
CA THR A 70 22.12 -23.09 -7.14
C THR A 70 20.68 -23.59 -7.03
N ILE A 71 20.36 -24.75 -7.61
CA ILE A 71 19.02 -25.37 -7.51
C ILE A 71 18.66 -25.61 -6.04
N ILE A 72 19.58 -26.19 -5.27
CA ILE A 72 19.37 -26.46 -3.84
C ILE A 72 19.26 -25.15 -3.06
N SER A 73 20.15 -24.18 -3.30
CA SER A 73 20.13 -22.86 -2.64
C SER A 73 18.84 -22.10 -2.90
N VAL A 74 18.28 -22.16 -4.12
CA VAL A 74 16.98 -21.55 -4.43
C VAL A 74 15.84 -22.31 -3.74
N SER A 75 15.84 -23.63 -3.83
CA SER A 75 14.79 -24.48 -3.27
C SER A 75 14.69 -24.39 -1.75
N VAL A 76 15.82 -24.23 -1.06
CA VAL A 76 15.88 -24.08 0.41
C VAL A 76 15.83 -22.61 0.83
N GLY A 77 16.55 -21.74 0.13
CA GLY A 77 16.71 -20.33 0.49
C GLY A 77 15.43 -19.50 0.32
N VAL A 78 14.62 -19.77 -0.72
CA VAL A 78 13.35 -19.04 -0.92
C VAL A 78 12.35 -19.33 0.21
N PRO A 79 12.02 -20.59 0.56
CA PRO A 79 11.18 -20.88 1.73
C PRO A 79 11.75 -20.34 3.02
N LEU A 80 13.07 -20.44 3.24
CA LEU A 80 13.73 -19.92 4.44
C LEU A 80 13.55 -18.39 4.56
N ALA A 81 13.74 -17.64 3.48
CA ALA A 81 13.53 -16.19 3.46
C ALA A 81 12.07 -15.81 3.79
N LEU A 82 11.11 -16.55 3.23
CA LEU A 82 9.68 -16.35 3.53
C LEU A 82 9.33 -16.70 4.98
N ALA A 83 9.91 -17.77 5.52
CA ALA A 83 9.73 -18.18 6.91
C ALA A 83 10.30 -17.15 7.90
N ILE A 84 11.53 -16.66 7.65
CA ILE A 84 12.18 -15.59 8.44
C ILE A 84 11.28 -14.37 8.55
N SER A 85 10.63 -14.00 7.44
CA SER A 85 9.74 -12.84 7.39
C SER A 85 8.42 -13.03 8.16
N GLY A 86 7.99 -14.27 8.38
CA GLY A 86 6.79 -14.60 9.15
C GLY A 86 6.99 -14.60 10.67
N PHE A 87 8.22 -14.75 11.16
CA PHE A 87 8.50 -14.80 12.59
C PHE A 87 8.42 -13.43 13.26
N LYS A 88 7.46 -13.25 14.17
CA LYS A 88 7.30 -12.01 14.98
C LYS A 88 8.48 -11.77 15.94
N ARG A 89 9.14 -12.83 16.42
CA ARG A 89 10.29 -12.82 17.32
C ARG A 89 11.34 -13.82 16.82
N GLY A 90 12.63 -13.49 16.93
CA GLY A 90 13.73 -14.37 16.52
C GLY A 90 14.16 -14.29 15.05
N GLY A 91 13.35 -13.69 14.16
CA GLY A 91 13.70 -13.54 12.73
C GLY A 91 15.03 -12.81 12.49
N THR A 92 15.38 -11.83 13.34
CA THR A 92 16.68 -11.14 13.29
C THR A 92 17.84 -12.07 13.60
N VAL A 93 17.69 -12.94 14.61
CA VAL A 93 18.73 -13.90 14.99
C VAL A 93 18.94 -14.92 13.87
N ILE A 94 17.86 -15.46 13.31
CA ILE A 94 17.95 -16.39 12.18
C ILE A 94 18.65 -15.72 10.99
N ARG A 95 18.36 -14.45 10.71
CA ARG A 95 19.04 -13.71 9.64
C ARG A 95 20.54 -13.57 9.91
N LEU A 96 20.95 -13.24 11.13
CA LEU A 96 22.37 -13.18 11.50
C LEU A 96 23.07 -14.53 11.30
N LEU A 97 22.42 -15.63 11.67
CA LEU A 97 22.95 -16.98 11.44
C LEU A 97 23.07 -17.31 9.95
N VAL A 98 22.10 -16.90 9.13
CA VAL A 98 22.18 -17.07 7.67
C VAL A 98 23.29 -16.21 7.05
N PHE A 99 23.62 -15.07 7.64
CA PHE A 99 24.71 -14.20 7.13
C PHE A 99 26.09 -14.64 7.60
N LEU A 100 26.17 -15.46 8.65
CA LEU A 100 27.43 -15.92 9.22
C LEU A 100 28.38 -16.53 8.18
N PRO A 101 27.96 -17.41 7.24
CA PRO A 101 28.86 -17.96 6.22
C PRO A 101 29.52 -16.90 5.32
N LEU A 102 28.92 -15.72 5.16
CA LEU A 102 29.49 -14.63 4.36
C LEU A 102 30.68 -13.94 5.06
N ALA A 103 30.77 -14.05 6.38
CA ALA A 103 31.84 -13.48 7.18
C ALA A 103 32.93 -14.49 7.54
N LEU A 104 32.66 -15.79 7.42
CA LEU A 104 33.62 -16.83 7.75
C LEU A 104 34.72 -16.94 6.69
N PRO A 105 36.00 -17.07 7.10
CA PRO A 105 37.05 -17.51 6.19
C PRO A 105 36.67 -18.86 5.55
N PRO A 106 36.93 -19.08 4.25
CA PRO A 106 36.55 -20.32 3.56
C PRO A 106 37.11 -21.59 4.21
N VAL A 107 38.32 -21.52 4.77
CA VAL A 107 38.93 -22.65 5.50
C VAL A 107 38.12 -23.00 6.75
N VAL A 108 37.65 -22.00 7.51
CA VAL A 108 36.81 -22.20 8.69
C VAL A 108 35.48 -22.82 8.30
N ALA A 109 34.87 -22.35 7.21
CA ALA A 109 33.66 -22.95 6.65
C ALA A 109 33.88 -24.42 6.26
N GLY A 110 34.99 -24.75 5.61
CA GLY A 110 35.33 -26.12 5.24
C GLY A 110 35.53 -27.03 6.46
N LEU A 111 36.24 -26.55 7.48
CA LEU A 111 36.41 -27.27 8.75
C LEU A 111 35.08 -27.49 9.49
N ALA A 112 34.19 -26.48 9.47
CA ALA A 112 32.86 -26.60 10.06
C ALA A 112 32.02 -27.67 9.36
N LEU A 113 32.07 -27.76 8.03
CA LEU A 113 31.42 -28.82 7.26
C LEU A 113 32.04 -30.19 7.53
N SER A 114 33.37 -30.28 7.61
CA SER A 114 34.07 -31.52 8.01
C SER A 114 33.61 -31.99 9.39
N ALA A 115 33.48 -31.08 10.36
CA ALA A 115 33.02 -31.39 11.70
C ALA A 115 31.53 -31.77 11.76
N ALA A 116 30.70 -31.24 10.85
CA ALA A 116 29.27 -31.56 10.81
C ALA A 116 28.98 -32.87 10.06
N ILE A 117 29.40 -32.96 8.80
CA ILE A 117 29.00 -33.99 7.82
C ILE A 117 30.17 -34.74 7.19
N GLY A 118 31.39 -34.60 7.72
CA GLY A 118 32.54 -35.42 7.33
C GLY A 118 32.48 -36.85 7.91
N ARG A 119 33.44 -37.70 7.53
CA ARG A 119 33.51 -39.12 7.95
C ARG A 119 33.51 -39.35 9.48
N ARG A 120 33.98 -38.37 10.25
CA ARG A 120 33.97 -38.39 11.72
C ARG A 120 33.16 -37.22 12.30
N GLY A 121 32.23 -36.70 11.52
CA GLY A 121 31.41 -35.56 11.90
C GLY A 121 30.29 -35.92 12.87
N ILE A 122 29.67 -34.90 13.47
CA ILE A 122 28.58 -35.04 14.44
C ILE A 122 27.39 -35.82 13.84
N PHE A 123 27.11 -35.63 12.55
CA PHE A 123 26.02 -36.31 11.85
C PHE A 123 26.43 -37.60 11.12
N ALA A 124 27.69 -38.05 11.24
CA ALA A 124 28.17 -39.25 10.57
C ALA A 124 27.33 -40.51 10.87
N PRO A 125 26.92 -40.82 12.12
CA PRO A 125 26.13 -42.01 12.40
C PRO A 125 24.77 -42.05 11.67
N VAL A 126 24.16 -40.87 11.46
CA VAL A 126 22.89 -40.77 10.73
C VAL A 126 23.12 -40.96 9.24
N LEU A 127 24.21 -40.39 8.70
CA LEU A 127 24.55 -40.51 7.29
C LEU A 127 24.95 -41.93 6.89
N GLU A 128 25.62 -42.66 7.77
CA GLU A 128 25.98 -44.07 7.58
C GLU A 128 24.75 -44.97 7.43
N ILE A 129 23.67 -44.70 8.18
CA ILE A 129 22.40 -45.44 8.05
C ILE A 129 21.82 -45.32 6.63
N PHE A 130 21.98 -44.16 5.99
CA PHE A 130 21.49 -43.90 4.63
C PHE A 130 22.56 -44.15 3.55
N ASN A 131 23.75 -44.62 3.93
CA ASN A 131 24.89 -44.83 3.04
C ASN A 131 25.27 -43.57 2.21
N ILE A 132 25.23 -42.40 2.85
CA ILE A 132 25.54 -41.11 2.22
C ILE A 132 26.92 -40.62 2.66
N GLU A 133 27.84 -40.46 1.72
CA GLU A 133 29.17 -39.86 1.98
C GLU A 133 29.34 -38.50 1.29
N PHE A 134 29.74 -37.49 2.07
CA PHE A 134 30.04 -36.15 1.55
C PHE A 134 31.55 -35.85 1.46
N ALA A 135 32.38 -36.40 2.34
CA ALA A 135 33.81 -36.11 2.31
C ALA A 135 34.48 -36.76 1.09
N PHE A 136 35.28 -35.99 0.35
CA PHE A 136 35.97 -36.44 -0.87
C PHE A 136 35.06 -36.93 -2.01
N THR A 137 33.79 -36.50 -2.04
CA THR A 137 32.82 -36.85 -3.09
C THR A 137 32.27 -35.60 -3.79
N PHE A 138 31.65 -35.79 -4.96
CA PHE A 138 30.99 -34.70 -5.69
C PHE A 138 29.85 -34.05 -4.88
N SER A 139 29.11 -34.83 -4.09
CA SER A 139 28.09 -34.30 -3.16
C SER A 139 28.71 -33.39 -2.11
N GLY A 140 29.95 -33.65 -1.66
CA GLY A 140 30.71 -32.75 -0.80
C GLY A 140 31.03 -31.39 -1.40
N VAL A 141 31.38 -31.38 -2.70
CA VAL A 141 31.56 -30.13 -3.45
C VAL A 141 30.26 -29.34 -3.47
N VAL A 142 29.14 -29.99 -3.82
CA VAL A 142 27.82 -29.36 -3.83
C VAL A 142 27.43 -28.82 -2.46
N ALA A 143 27.64 -29.59 -1.38
CA ALA A 143 27.36 -29.16 -0.01
C ALA A 143 28.20 -27.94 0.41
N SER A 144 29.49 -27.92 0.07
CA SER A 144 30.39 -26.78 0.29
C SER A 144 29.85 -25.53 -0.38
N HIS A 145 29.45 -25.67 -1.64
CA HIS A 145 28.94 -24.55 -2.43
C HIS A 145 27.61 -24.05 -1.86
N VAL A 146 26.66 -24.93 -1.52
CA VAL A 146 25.36 -24.57 -0.90
C VAL A 146 25.55 -23.77 0.38
N PHE A 147 26.46 -24.18 1.27
CA PHE A 147 26.72 -23.50 2.54
C PHE A 147 27.08 -22.02 2.34
N ILE A 148 27.78 -21.69 1.27
CA ILE A 148 28.29 -20.34 0.97
C ILE A 148 27.36 -19.57 0.04
N SER A 149 26.67 -20.26 -0.87
CA SER A 149 25.81 -19.63 -1.89
C SER A 149 24.38 -19.37 -1.40
N LEU A 150 23.86 -20.19 -0.48
CA LEU A 150 22.50 -20.06 0.05
C LEU A 150 22.21 -18.66 0.64
N PRO A 151 23.12 -18.02 1.41
CA PRO A 151 22.88 -16.68 1.94
C PRO A 151 22.57 -15.63 0.87
N PHE A 152 23.15 -15.72 -0.32
CA PHE A 152 22.89 -14.76 -1.41
C PHE A 152 21.44 -14.82 -1.89
N VAL A 153 20.86 -16.03 -2.00
CA VAL A 153 19.44 -16.21 -2.32
C VAL A 153 18.57 -15.63 -1.21
N VAL A 154 18.88 -15.97 0.05
CA VAL A 154 18.08 -15.51 1.20
C VAL A 154 18.10 -13.98 1.31
N VAL A 155 19.27 -13.34 1.16
CA VAL A 155 19.42 -11.88 1.18
C VAL A 155 18.58 -11.21 0.09
N ALA A 156 18.69 -11.69 -1.15
CA ALA A 156 17.96 -11.10 -2.27
C ALA A 156 16.45 -11.19 -2.08
N VAL A 157 15.96 -12.36 -1.65
CA VAL A 157 14.52 -12.63 -1.47
C VAL A 157 13.96 -11.92 -0.24
N ASP A 158 14.67 -11.95 0.90
CA ASP A 158 14.26 -11.27 2.13
C ASP A 158 14.21 -9.75 1.96
N SER A 159 15.20 -9.17 1.25
CA SER A 159 15.21 -7.74 0.91
C SER A 159 14.02 -7.34 0.04
N ALA A 160 13.71 -8.14 -0.99
CA ALA A 160 12.57 -7.88 -1.87
C ALA A 160 11.22 -8.08 -1.14
N PHE A 161 11.11 -9.10 -0.28
CA PHE A 161 9.90 -9.34 0.51
C PHE A 161 9.60 -8.18 1.46
N ARG A 162 10.63 -7.59 2.08
CA ARG A 162 10.50 -6.44 2.98
C ARG A 162 9.99 -5.17 2.29
N GLN A 163 10.20 -5.06 0.97
CA GLN A 163 9.71 -3.94 0.16
C GLN A 163 8.26 -4.13 -0.29
N LEU A 164 7.68 -5.32 -0.12
CA LEU A 164 6.29 -5.56 -0.48
C LEU A 164 5.36 -4.74 0.40
N ASN A 165 4.41 -4.06 -0.24
CA ASN A 165 3.38 -3.33 0.47
C ASN A 165 2.47 -4.32 1.22
N LYS A 166 2.51 -4.27 2.56
CA LYS A 166 1.72 -5.13 3.45
C LYS A 166 0.21 -4.98 3.22
N GLU A 167 -0.25 -3.83 2.73
CA GLU A 167 -1.65 -3.61 2.39
C GLU A 167 -2.14 -4.55 1.28
N VAL A 168 -1.28 -4.97 0.34
CA VAL A 168 -1.66 -5.92 -0.73
C VAL A 168 -1.96 -7.29 -0.13
N ILE A 169 -1.14 -7.74 0.83
CA ILE A 169 -1.34 -9.01 1.55
C ILE A 169 -2.62 -8.93 2.37
N TYR A 170 -2.81 -7.82 3.09
CA TYR A 170 -3.99 -7.61 3.92
C TYR A 170 -5.28 -7.59 3.09
N SER A 171 -5.31 -6.83 1.99
CA SER A 171 -6.42 -6.79 1.04
C SER A 171 -6.73 -8.17 0.44
N ALA A 172 -5.71 -8.99 0.19
CA ALA A 172 -5.90 -10.37 -0.26
C ALA A 172 -6.51 -11.27 0.82
N THR A 173 -6.11 -11.10 2.09
CA THR A 173 -6.73 -11.85 3.20
C THR A 173 -8.19 -11.44 3.44
N SER A 174 -8.55 -10.18 3.28
CA SER A 174 -9.93 -9.71 3.52
C SER A 174 -10.92 -10.24 2.49
N ILE A 175 -10.48 -10.49 1.25
CA ILE A 175 -11.30 -11.16 0.22
C ILE A 175 -11.30 -12.70 0.34
N GLY A 176 -10.80 -13.25 1.44
CA GLY A 176 -10.87 -14.69 1.72
C GLY A 176 -9.82 -15.56 1.04
N MET A 177 -8.70 -14.99 0.57
CA MET A 177 -7.58 -15.80 0.05
C MET A 177 -6.84 -16.51 1.18
N SER A 178 -6.51 -17.78 0.95
CA SER A 178 -5.65 -18.55 1.86
C SER A 178 -4.19 -18.08 1.80
N TYR A 179 -3.42 -18.35 2.84
CA TYR A 179 -1.99 -18.00 2.89
C TYR A 179 -1.19 -18.61 1.72
N PHE A 180 -1.48 -19.87 1.36
CA PHE A 180 -0.85 -20.53 0.22
C PHE A 180 -1.19 -19.86 -1.11
N GLU A 181 -2.43 -19.42 -1.30
CA GLU A 181 -2.82 -18.67 -2.50
C GLU A 181 -2.13 -17.32 -2.59
N ILE A 182 -2.00 -16.61 -1.46
CA ILE A 182 -1.28 -15.33 -1.40
C ILE A 182 0.20 -15.56 -1.78
N ILE A 183 0.84 -16.60 -1.24
CA ILE A 183 2.21 -16.96 -1.62
C ILE A 183 2.29 -17.22 -3.12
N ARG A 184 1.47 -18.12 -3.64
CA ARG A 184 1.58 -18.59 -5.04
C ARG A 184 1.17 -17.54 -6.07
N LYS A 185 0.11 -16.77 -5.80
CA LYS A 185 -0.52 -15.86 -6.78
C LYS A 185 -0.05 -14.41 -6.65
N ILE A 186 0.47 -13.99 -5.49
CA ILE A 186 0.85 -12.59 -5.22
C ILE A 186 2.34 -12.48 -4.91
N ILE A 187 2.81 -13.15 -3.85
CA ILE A 187 4.18 -12.99 -3.35
C ILE A 187 5.19 -13.55 -4.34
N PHE A 188 5.05 -14.82 -4.73
CA PHE A 188 6.03 -15.51 -5.57
C PHE A 188 6.23 -14.81 -6.93
N PRO A 189 5.19 -14.45 -7.70
CA PRO A 189 5.38 -13.70 -8.95
C PRO A 189 6.08 -12.35 -8.76
N THR A 190 5.84 -11.69 -7.62
CA THR A 190 6.49 -10.42 -7.30
C THR A 190 7.96 -10.60 -6.91
N LEU A 191 8.32 -11.77 -6.36
CA LEU A 191 9.69 -12.09 -5.96
C LEU A 191 10.55 -12.71 -7.08
N ILE A 192 9.98 -13.13 -8.21
CA ILE A 192 10.74 -13.75 -9.32
C ILE A 192 12.00 -12.96 -9.71
N PRO A 193 11.97 -11.62 -9.90
CA PRO A 193 13.17 -10.84 -10.21
C PRO A 193 14.28 -10.97 -9.16
N ALA A 194 13.90 -10.97 -7.88
CA ALA A 194 14.82 -11.11 -6.76
C ALA A 194 15.36 -12.54 -6.63
N ILE A 195 14.51 -13.56 -6.87
CA ILE A 195 14.93 -14.97 -6.91
C ILE A 195 15.94 -15.18 -8.05
N SER A 196 15.69 -14.60 -9.22
CA SER A 196 16.59 -14.69 -10.38
C SER A 196 17.94 -14.02 -10.10
N THR A 197 17.92 -12.84 -9.48
CA THR A 197 19.14 -12.13 -9.05
C THR A 197 19.91 -12.96 -8.02
N GLY A 198 19.22 -13.46 -6.97
CA GLY A 198 19.81 -14.31 -5.94
C GLY A 198 20.41 -15.60 -6.50
N ALA A 199 19.73 -16.25 -7.46
CA ALA A 199 20.22 -17.43 -8.16
C ALA A 199 21.48 -17.14 -8.98
N GLY A 200 21.52 -16.01 -9.70
CA GLY A 200 22.70 -15.58 -10.46
C GLY A 200 23.91 -15.32 -9.56
N LEU A 201 23.70 -14.64 -8.43
CA LEU A 201 24.75 -14.40 -7.43
C LEU A 201 25.22 -15.70 -6.76
N ALA A 202 24.30 -16.60 -6.40
CA ALA A 202 24.61 -17.90 -5.83
C ALA A 202 25.46 -18.74 -6.80
N TYR A 203 25.08 -18.77 -8.08
CA TYR A 203 25.82 -19.46 -9.13
C TYR A 203 27.22 -18.88 -9.33
N ALA A 204 27.32 -17.55 -9.47
CA ALA A 204 28.61 -16.88 -9.63
C ALA A 204 29.54 -17.11 -8.43
N ARG A 205 29.00 -17.06 -7.20
CA ARG A 205 29.75 -17.35 -5.98
C ARG A 205 30.23 -18.81 -5.93
N SER A 206 29.38 -19.74 -6.39
CA SER A 206 29.66 -21.17 -6.44
C SER A 206 30.79 -21.51 -7.43
N LEU A 207 30.82 -20.87 -8.61
CA LEU A 207 31.91 -21.02 -9.57
C LEU A 207 33.27 -20.56 -9.03
N GLY A 208 33.27 -19.53 -8.17
CA GLY A 208 34.48 -18.99 -7.55
C GLY A 208 34.91 -19.70 -6.27
N GLU A 209 34.20 -20.75 -5.82
CA GLU A 209 34.53 -21.38 -4.54
C GLU A 209 35.79 -22.25 -4.62
N PHE A 210 36.74 -21.93 -3.76
CA PHE A 210 38.05 -22.58 -3.68
C PHE A 210 38.29 -23.18 -2.30
N GLY A 211 38.29 -22.36 -1.25
CA GLY A 211 38.85 -22.74 0.04
C GLY A 211 38.00 -23.76 0.81
N THR A 212 36.67 -23.63 0.78
CA THR A 212 35.77 -24.56 1.47
C THR A 212 35.80 -25.92 0.80
N THR A 213 35.73 -25.93 -0.53
CA THR A 213 35.79 -27.15 -1.35
C THR A 213 37.11 -27.88 -1.17
N LEU A 214 38.25 -27.17 -1.22
CA LEU A 214 39.56 -27.79 -1.00
C LEU A 214 39.70 -28.38 0.42
N THR A 215 39.17 -27.69 1.44
CA THR A 215 39.29 -28.12 2.84
C THR A 215 38.37 -29.30 3.18
N PHE A 216 37.17 -29.37 2.60
CA PHE A 216 36.18 -30.41 2.92
C PHE A 216 36.13 -31.55 1.89
N ALA A 217 36.07 -31.22 0.60
CA ALA A 217 35.95 -32.18 -0.49
C ALA A 217 37.30 -32.58 -1.12
N GLY A 218 38.39 -31.91 -0.76
CA GLY A 218 39.73 -32.18 -1.31
C GLY A 218 39.86 -31.80 -2.78
N SER A 219 40.89 -32.36 -3.44
CA SER A 219 41.23 -32.09 -4.86
C SER A 219 41.49 -33.37 -5.66
N LEU A 220 40.45 -34.21 -5.78
CA LEU A 220 40.52 -35.45 -6.54
C LEU A 220 40.17 -35.19 -8.03
N PRO A 221 41.08 -35.49 -8.98
CA PRO A 221 40.78 -35.41 -10.41
C PRO A 221 39.53 -36.21 -10.77
N GLY A 222 38.69 -35.68 -11.66
CA GLY A 222 37.50 -36.36 -12.14
C GLY A 222 36.31 -36.42 -11.17
N THR A 223 36.48 -36.07 -9.89
CA THR A 223 35.38 -36.13 -8.90
C THR A 223 35.18 -34.84 -8.11
N THR A 224 36.22 -34.27 -7.50
CA THR A 224 36.09 -33.10 -6.61
C THR A 224 36.91 -31.89 -7.03
N ARG A 225 37.86 -32.06 -7.95
CA ARG A 225 38.68 -30.96 -8.44
C ARG A 225 37.86 -29.98 -9.30
N THR A 226 37.55 -28.82 -8.73
CA THR A 226 36.89 -27.72 -9.41
C THR A 226 37.91 -26.82 -10.13
N MET A 227 37.41 -25.95 -11.01
CA MET A 227 38.19 -25.04 -11.83
C MET A 227 39.01 -24.05 -11.00
N PRO A 228 38.53 -23.45 -9.89
CA PRO A 228 39.38 -22.66 -8.99
C PRO A 228 40.57 -23.44 -8.43
N ILE A 229 40.37 -24.70 -8.04
CA ILE A 229 41.45 -25.56 -7.54
C ILE A 229 42.41 -25.91 -8.68
N GLY A 230 41.89 -26.18 -9.88
CA GLY A 230 42.69 -26.40 -11.08
C GLY A 230 43.56 -25.19 -11.44
N ILE A 231 43.00 -23.98 -11.44
CA ILE A 231 43.74 -22.73 -11.68
C ILE A 231 44.85 -22.55 -10.64
N TYR A 232 44.57 -22.82 -9.36
CA TYR A 232 45.58 -22.73 -8.29
C TYR A 232 46.75 -23.68 -8.54
N LEU A 233 46.47 -24.94 -8.88
CA LEU A 233 47.50 -25.95 -9.16
C LEU A 233 48.28 -25.61 -10.44
N GLU A 234 47.59 -25.21 -11.51
CA GLU A 234 48.23 -24.81 -12.77
C GLU A 234 49.07 -23.56 -12.62
N ARG A 235 48.74 -22.63 -11.71
CA ARG A 235 49.56 -21.45 -11.44
C ARG A 235 50.99 -21.83 -11.01
N GLU A 236 51.15 -22.94 -10.30
CA GLU A 236 52.45 -23.44 -9.84
C GLU A 236 53.22 -24.18 -10.96
N ILE A 237 52.52 -24.70 -11.96
CA ILE A 237 53.09 -25.55 -13.03
C ILE A 237 53.27 -24.74 -14.33
N ASN A 238 52.19 -24.15 -14.84
CA ASN A 238 52.13 -23.36 -16.07
C ASN A 238 51.28 -22.08 -15.86
N PRO A 239 51.93 -20.95 -15.53
CA PRO A 239 51.23 -19.69 -15.30
C PRO A 239 50.38 -19.20 -16.49
N GLU A 240 50.79 -19.46 -17.73
CA GLU A 240 50.03 -19.05 -18.92
C GLU A 240 48.73 -19.83 -19.06
N ALA A 241 48.77 -21.15 -18.84
CA ALA A 241 47.58 -22.00 -18.82
C ALA A 241 46.63 -21.60 -17.68
N ALA A 242 47.16 -21.21 -16.52
CA ALA A 242 46.36 -20.73 -15.38
C ALA A 242 45.59 -19.44 -15.72
N TYR A 243 46.21 -18.49 -16.43
CA TYR A 243 45.50 -17.28 -16.91
C TYR A 243 44.37 -17.64 -17.89
N ALA A 244 44.62 -18.55 -18.83
CA ALA A 244 43.60 -18.98 -19.78
C ALA A 244 42.41 -19.68 -19.09
N LEU A 245 42.67 -20.57 -18.13
CA LEU A 245 41.63 -21.19 -17.31
C LEU A 245 40.86 -20.15 -16.48
N ALA A 246 41.55 -19.15 -15.91
CA ALA A 246 40.88 -18.06 -15.19
C ALA A 246 39.95 -17.25 -16.11
N ALA A 247 40.36 -16.94 -17.34
CA ALA A 247 39.51 -16.24 -18.31
C ALA A 247 38.27 -17.06 -18.70
N ILE A 248 38.41 -18.37 -18.92
CA ILE A 248 37.27 -19.27 -19.18
C ILE A 248 36.27 -19.22 -18.01
N LEU A 249 36.75 -19.31 -16.77
CA LEU A 249 35.90 -19.25 -15.57
C LEU A 249 35.17 -17.91 -15.45
N ILE A 250 35.85 -16.79 -15.74
CA ILE A 250 35.24 -15.46 -15.74
C ILE A 250 34.16 -15.36 -16.82
N LEU A 251 34.40 -15.88 -18.03
CA LEU A 251 33.38 -15.91 -19.09
C LEU A 251 32.14 -16.71 -18.68
N CYS A 252 32.32 -17.85 -18.02
CA CYS A 252 31.21 -18.63 -17.46
C CYS A 252 30.43 -17.83 -16.39
N ALA A 253 31.13 -17.15 -15.47
CA ALA A 253 30.50 -16.33 -14.44
C ALA A 253 29.73 -15.13 -15.03
N LEU A 254 30.32 -14.43 -16.00
CA LEU A 254 29.67 -13.33 -16.73
C LEU A 254 28.44 -13.80 -17.49
N GLY A 255 28.52 -14.95 -18.18
CA GLY A 255 27.39 -15.56 -18.88
C GLY A 255 26.22 -15.84 -17.94
N ALA A 256 26.50 -16.39 -16.75
CA ALA A 256 25.46 -16.66 -15.76
C ALA A 256 24.83 -15.37 -15.19
N LEU A 257 25.62 -14.34 -14.91
CA LEU A 257 25.11 -13.04 -14.47
C LEU A 257 24.27 -12.37 -15.55
N LEU A 258 24.68 -12.43 -16.82
CA LEU A 258 23.89 -11.94 -17.95
C LEU A 258 22.55 -12.68 -18.07
N ILE A 259 22.55 -14.01 -17.93
CA ILE A 259 21.30 -14.80 -17.93
C ILE A 259 20.38 -14.36 -16.79
N SER A 260 20.92 -14.16 -15.59
CA SER A 260 20.16 -13.68 -14.42
C SER A 260 19.53 -12.29 -14.66
N VAL A 261 20.30 -11.35 -15.25
CA VAL A 261 19.80 -10.01 -15.61
C VAL A 261 18.75 -10.09 -16.72
N CYS A 262 18.97 -10.89 -17.75
CA CYS A 262 18.01 -11.10 -18.84
C CYS A 262 16.70 -11.70 -18.32
N CYS A 263 16.76 -12.74 -17.47
CA CYS A 263 15.59 -13.29 -16.79
C CYS A 263 14.86 -12.21 -15.98
N THR A 264 15.60 -11.44 -15.18
CA THR A 264 15.03 -10.31 -14.41
C THR A 264 14.33 -9.32 -15.34
N PHE A 265 14.89 -8.98 -16.49
CA PHE A 265 14.28 -8.06 -17.45
C PHE A 265 13.03 -8.64 -18.14
N LEU A 266 13.01 -9.94 -18.45
CA LEU A 266 11.84 -10.62 -19.00
C LEU A 266 10.66 -10.62 -18.02
N PHE A 267 10.94 -10.73 -16.72
CA PHE A 267 9.92 -10.72 -15.67
C PHE A 267 9.62 -9.31 -15.12
N THR A 268 10.53 -8.35 -15.29
CA THR A 268 10.34 -6.95 -14.89
C THR A 268 9.70 -6.19 -16.03
N THR A 269 8.40 -5.98 -15.91
CA THR A 269 7.60 -5.43 -16.98
C THR A 269 7.89 -3.94 -17.15
N ARG A 270 8.23 -3.50 -18.36
CA ARG A 270 8.30 -2.06 -18.67
C ARG A 270 6.98 -1.41 -18.27
N LYS A 271 7.06 -0.32 -17.50
CA LYS A 271 5.94 0.58 -17.24
C LYS A 271 5.52 1.15 -18.59
N LYS A 272 4.52 0.54 -19.22
CA LYS A 272 3.94 1.03 -20.46
C LYS A 272 3.26 2.36 -20.12
N SER A 273 3.44 3.38 -20.94
CA SER A 273 2.69 4.63 -20.79
C SER A 273 1.20 4.28 -20.67
N PRO A 274 0.47 4.91 -19.73
CA PRO A 274 -0.95 4.60 -19.55
C PRO A 274 -1.66 4.87 -20.87
N ASP A 275 -2.18 3.81 -21.49
CA ASP A 275 -3.04 3.95 -22.67
C ASP A 275 -4.32 4.69 -22.23
N LEU A 276 -4.78 5.64 -23.04
CA LEU A 276 -6.03 6.37 -22.81
C LEU A 276 -7.21 5.41 -23.02
N VAL A 277 -7.54 4.64 -21.97
CA VAL A 277 -8.67 3.72 -21.98
C VAL A 277 -9.89 4.46 -21.47
N ALA A 278 -10.83 4.75 -22.36
CA ALA A 278 -12.16 5.25 -21.98
C ALA A 278 -12.86 4.20 -21.10
N ILE A 279 -13.43 4.66 -19.99
CA ILE A 279 -14.23 3.83 -19.09
C ILE A 279 -15.68 3.91 -19.58
N ASP A 280 -16.32 2.76 -19.75
CA ASP A 280 -17.71 2.66 -20.19
C ASP A 280 -18.65 2.97 -18.98
N PRO A 281 -19.92 3.33 -19.19
CA PRO A 281 -20.85 3.60 -18.08
C PRO A 281 -21.12 2.34 -17.22
N ILE A 282 -21.50 2.54 -15.96
CA ILE A 282 -21.80 1.45 -15.02
C ILE A 282 -23.22 0.94 -15.23
N ASP A 283 -23.37 -0.37 -15.48
CA ASP A 283 -24.65 -1.08 -15.43
C ASP A 283 -24.99 -1.42 -13.96
N ILE A 284 -25.69 -0.50 -13.31
CA ILE A 284 -26.01 -0.57 -11.87
C ILE A 284 -26.80 -1.84 -11.52
N PRO A 285 -27.93 -2.18 -12.19
CA PRO A 285 -28.69 -3.39 -11.87
C PRO A 285 -27.85 -4.66 -11.98
N ARG A 286 -27.09 -4.81 -13.07
CA ARG A 286 -26.27 -6.01 -13.28
C ARG A 286 -25.13 -6.10 -12.28
N LEU A 287 -24.44 -4.99 -12.00
CA LEU A 287 -23.35 -4.96 -11.02
C LEU A 287 -23.85 -5.30 -9.61
N ARG A 288 -25.04 -4.81 -9.25
CA ARG A 288 -25.69 -5.11 -7.96
C ARG A 288 -26.03 -6.59 -7.84
N GLU A 289 -26.65 -7.18 -8.87
CA GLU A 289 -26.95 -8.61 -8.93
C GLU A 289 -25.69 -9.47 -8.77
N LEU A 290 -24.63 -9.14 -9.52
CA LEU A 290 -23.39 -9.90 -9.52
C LEU A 290 -22.61 -9.81 -8.20
N SER A 291 -22.74 -8.71 -7.46
CA SER A 291 -21.99 -8.44 -6.23
C SER A 291 -22.76 -8.72 -4.94
N ARG A 292 -24.07 -8.98 -5.00
CA ARG A 292 -24.94 -9.22 -3.84
C ARG A 292 -24.36 -10.30 -2.91
N PRO A 293 -24.35 -10.09 -1.58
CA PRO A 293 -23.78 -11.08 -0.68
C PRO A 293 -24.67 -12.33 -0.59
N SER A 294 -24.06 -13.48 -0.34
CA SER A 294 -24.81 -14.75 -0.15
C SER A 294 -25.44 -14.86 1.23
N THR A 295 -24.97 -14.07 2.19
CA THR A 295 -25.42 -14.02 3.59
C THR A 295 -25.42 -12.55 4.05
N SER A 296 -26.18 -12.21 5.07
CA SER A 296 -26.23 -10.86 5.65
C SER A 296 -26.12 -10.95 7.16
N LEU A 297 -25.73 -9.87 7.85
CA LEU A 297 -25.67 -9.86 9.32
C LEU A 297 -27.07 -10.10 9.91
N SER A 298 -27.14 -10.95 10.93
CA SER A 298 -28.39 -11.27 11.64
C SER A 298 -28.63 -10.36 12.84
N SER A 299 -27.57 -9.72 13.34
CA SER A 299 -27.58 -8.89 14.54
C SER A 299 -26.59 -7.74 14.38
N PRO A 300 -26.75 -6.64 15.15
CA PRO A 300 -25.84 -5.51 15.08
C PRO A 300 -24.39 -5.91 15.31
N LEU A 301 -23.50 -5.29 14.55
CA LEU A 301 -22.06 -5.46 14.71
C LEU A 301 -21.59 -4.55 15.85
N LEU A 302 -21.13 -5.15 16.93
CA LEU A 302 -20.73 -4.42 18.12
C LEU A 302 -19.21 -4.43 18.25
N LEU A 303 -18.63 -3.23 18.25
CA LEU A 303 -17.20 -3.01 18.44
C LEU A 303 -16.96 -2.46 19.84
N LYS A 304 -16.27 -3.23 20.69
CA LYS A 304 -15.78 -2.77 21.99
C LYS A 304 -14.29 -2.51 21.92
N THR A 305 -13.90 -1.31 22.32
CA THR A 305 -12.51 -0.92 22.53
C THR A 305 -12.33 -0.46 23.98
N ASN A 306 -11.10 -0.24 24.41
CA ASN A 306 -10.84 0.31 25.75
C ASN A 306 -11.44 1.72 25.97
N ARG A 307 -11.82 2.43 24.90
CA ARG A 307 -12.26 3.84 24.96
C ARG A 307 -13.72 4.05 24.55
N THR A 308 -14.29 3.18 23.73
CA THR A 308 -15.64 3.35 23.19
C THR A 308 -16.28 2.02 22.83
N THR A 309 -17.61 1.98 22.93
CA THR A 309 -18.45 0.91 22.38
C THR A 309 -19.34 1.49 21.30
N VAL A 310 -19.28 0.95 20.09
CA VAL A 310 -20.10 1.41 18.95
C VAL A 310 -20.85 0.22 18.37
N SER A 311 -22.12 0.42 18.04
CA SER A 311 -22.98 -0.58 17.42
C SER A 311 -23.36 -0.13 16.02
N PHE A 312 -23.24 -1.03 15.04
CA PHE A 312 -23.60 -0.78 13.65
C PHE A 312 -24.74 -1.71 13.22
N GLN A 313 -25.78 -1.15 12.62
CA GLN A 313 -26.97 -1.92 12.26
C GLN A 313 -26.74 -2.82 11.04
N PRO A 314 -27.40 -3.99 10.97
CA PRO A 314 -27.36 -4.87 9.80
C PRO A 314 -27.97 -4.22 8.55
N GLN A 315 -27.39 -4.50 7.37
CA GLN A 315 -27.93 -4.07 6.06
C GLN A 315 -28.18 -2.55 5.97
N GLU A 316 -27.36 -1.81 6.71
CA GLU A 316 -27.39 -0.36 6.76
C GLU A 316 -26.02 0.19 6.35
N THR A 317 -26.01 1.39 5.74
CA THR A 317 -24.78 2.12 5.48
C THR A 317 -24.57 3.22 6.51
N THR A 318 -23.52 3.08 7.32
CA THR A 318 -23.12 4.06 8.34
C THR A 318 -21.88 4.82 7.88
N ALA A 319 -21.97 6.14 7.84
CA ALA A 319 -20.82 7.02 7.62
C ALA A 319 -20.06 7.26 8.91
N ILE A 320 -18.74 7.17 8.85
CA ILE A 320 -17.84 7.48 9.96
C ILE A 320 -17.10 8.77 9.61
N ILE A 321 -17.48 9.86 10.27
CA ILE A 321 -16.90 11.19 10.05
C ILE A 321 -16.10 11.64 11.27
N GLY A 322 -15.20 12.60 11.09
CA GLY A 322 -14.37 13.12 12.18
C GLY A 322 -13.16 13.88 11.64
N PRO A 323 -12.48 14.67 12.47
CA PRO A 323 -11.31 15.43 12.05
C PRO A 323 -10.16 14.52 11.60
N ASN A 324 -9.18 15.09 10.90
CA ASN A 324 -7.98 14.36 10.53
C ASN A 324 -7.25 13.88 11.79
N GLY A 325 -6.82 12.62 11.78
CA GLY A 325 -6.19 12.00 12.96
C GLY A 325 -7.17 11.52 14.04
N SER A 326 -8.49 11.60 13.85
CA SER A 326 -9.46 11.15 14.86
C SER A 326 -9.52 9.63 15.08
N GLY A 327 -8.84 8.83 14.25
CA GLY A 327 -8.79 7.37 14.39
C GLY A 327 -9.78 6.59 13.51
N LYS A 328 -10.41 7.21 12.50
CA LYS A 328 -11.35 6.55 11.57
C LYS A 328 -10.77 5.30 10.89
N THR A 329 -9.62 5.46 10.22
CA THR A 329 -8.90 4.34 9.58
C THR A 329 -8.45 3.29 10.61
N THR A 330 -8.10 3.70 11.82
CA THR A 330 -7.76 2.78 12.92
C THR A 330 -8.97 1.95 13.34
N LEU A 331 -10.14 2.58 13.47
CA LEU A 331 -11.39 1.91 13.80
C LEU A 331 -11.79 0.90 12.71
N LEU A 332 -11.72 1.27 11.43
CA LEU A 332 -11.90 0.32 10.33
C LEU A 332 -10.86 -0.81 10.36
N GLY A 333 -9.61 -0.50 10.70
CA GLY A 333 -8.53 -1.47 10.91
C GLY A 333 -8.84 -2.50 12.01
N LEU A 334 -9.47 -2.07 13.11
CA LEU A 334 -9.88 -2.96 14.21
C LEU A 334 -11.04 -3.87 13.78
N ILE A 335 -12.07 -3.33 13.13
CA ILE A 335 -13.22 -4.11 12.65
C ILE A 335 -12.77 -5.17 11.63
N SER A 336 -11.92 -4.75 10.69
CA SER A 336 -11.42 -5.61 9.62
C SER A 336 -10.40 -6.66 10.09
N GLY A 337 -9.93 -6.58 11.34
CA GLY A 337 -8.90 -7.47 11.89
C GLY A 337 -7.48 -7.18 11.40
N LYS A 338 -7.27 -6.04 10.73
CA LYS A 338 -5.94 -5.52 10.39
C LYS A 338 -5.15 -5.15 11.64
N LEU A 339 -5.85 -4.58 12.61
CA LEU A 339 -5.33 -4.19 13.92
C LEU A 339 -5.95 -5.08 14.99
N GLN A 340 -5.20 -5.29 16.08
CA GLN A 340 -5.65 -6.05 17.25
C GLN A 340 -5.91 -5.09 18.42
N GLY A 341 -6.64 -5.56 19.44
CA GLY A 341 -6.95 -4.76 20.64
C GLY A 341 -8.39 -4.25 20.72
N ALA A 342 -9.31 -4.86 19.95
CA ALA A 342 -10.74 -4.65 20.07
C ALA A 342 -11.48 -5.99 20.05
N GLU A 343 -12.58 -6.07 20.78
CA GLU A 343 -13.53 -7.17 20.71
C GLU A 343 -14.61 -6.80 19.69
N LEU A 344 -14.78 -7.65 18.69
CA LEU A 344 -15.79 -7.47 17.65
C LEU A 344 -16.77 -8.63 17.75
N SER A 345 -18.05 -8.35 17.90
CA SER A 345 -19.09 -9.38 17.97
C SER A 345 -20.26 -9.12 17.02
N GLU A 346 -20.82 -10.21 16.48
CA GLU A 346 -22.12 -10.25 15.80
C GLU A 346 -23.09 -10.95 16.75
N GLY A 347 -23.92 -10.19 17.47
CA GLY A 347 -24.75 -10.74 18.54
C GLY A 347 -23.90 -11.41 19.63
N THR A 348 -24.08 -12.73 19.81
CA THR A 348 -23.31 -13.55 20.76
C THR A 348 -22.02 -14.12 20.18
N THR A 349 -21.79 -14.00 18.88
CA THR A 349 -20.61 -14.57 18.21
C THR A 349 -19.46 -13.59 18.21
N VAL A 350 -18.33 -13.97 18.81
CA VAL A 350 -17.11 -13.15 18.84
C VAL A 350 -16.31 -13.36 17.56
N LEU A 351 -16.31 -12.35 16.70
CA LEU A 351 -15.59 -12.35 15.41
C LEU A 351 -14.10 -12.04 15.58
N SER A 352 -13.69 -11.40 16.68
CA SER A 352 -12.28 -11.04 16.94
C SER A 352 -11.34 -12.24 17.03
N ASP A 353 -11.85 -13.41 17.42
CA ASP A 353 -11.06 -14.66 17.53
C ASP A 353 -10.93 -15.39 16.19
N MET A 354 -11.76 -15.04 15.21
CA MET A 354 -11.71 -15.60 13.87
C MET A 354 -10.58 -14.97 13.07
N SER A 355 -9.94 -15.78 12.22
CA SER A 355 -8.97 -15.26 11.26
C SER A 355 -9.65 -14.30 10.28
N PRO A 356 -8.99 -13.21 9.83
CA PRO A 356 -9.61 -12.21 8.96
C PRO A 356 -10.30 -12.79 7.71
N GLN A 357 -9.73 -13.85 7.13
CA GLN A 357 -10.28 -14.54 5.96
C GLN A 357 -11.67 -15.16 6.19
N LYS A 358 -11.99 -15.51 7.43
CA LYS A 358 -13.25 -16.17 7.81
C LYS A 358 -14.34 -15.20 8.26
N ARG A 359 -14.01 -13.91 8.44
CA ARG A 359 -14.96 -12.90 8.94
C ARG A 359 -15.95 -12.44 7.87
N SER A 360 -15.66 -12.67 6.59
CA SER A 360 -16.45 -12.14 5.45
C SER A 360 -16.63 -10.61 5.49
N ILE A 361 -15.63 -9.92 6.07
CA ILE A 361 -15.51 -8.47 6.13
C ILE A 361 -14.42 -8.05 5.16
N VAL A 362 -14.74 -7.18 4.21
CA VAL A 362 -13.78 -6.67 3.23
C VAL A 362 -13.54 -5.19 3.49
N MET A 363 -12.26 -4.81 3.56
CA MET A 363 -11.84 -3.42 3.68
C MET A 363 -11.18 -2.94 2.38
N LEU A 364 -11.72 -1.88 1.82
CA LEU A 364 -11.06 -1.06 0.81
C LEU A 364 -10.37 0.10 1.53
N THR A 365 -9.05 0.14 1.45
CA THR A 365 -8.23 1.22 2.02
C THR A 365 -8.10 2.37 1.02
N GLN A 366 -7.76 3.57 1.53
CA GLN A 366 -7.55 4.77 0.73
C GLN A 366 -6.59 4.56 -0.45
N SER A 367 -5.54 3.75 -0.27
CA SER A 367 -4.66 3.32 -1.36
C SER A 367 -5.08 1.91 -1.86
N PRO A 368 -5.70 1.79 -3.04
CA PRO A 368 -6.21 0.52 -3.56
C PRO A 368 -5.07 -0.47 -3.78
N SER A 369 -4.95 -1.41 -2.85
CA SER A 369 -3.78 -2.30 -2.75
C SER A 369 -3.98 -3.56 -3.58
N LEU A 370 -3.78 -3.40 -4.89
CA LEU A 370 -3.94 -4.46 -5.90
C LEU A 370 -2.65 -5.30 -6.06
N PRO A 371 -2.75 -6.59 -6.42
CA PRO A 371 -1.58 -7.43 -6.70
C PRO A 371 -0.79 -6.89 -7.91
N PRO A 372 0.45 -6.37 -7.73
CA PRO A 372 1.11 -5.53 -8.72
C PRO A 372 1.40 -6.25 -10.05
N GLN A 373 1.78 -7.53 -9.97
CA GLN A 373 2.13 -8.34 -11.14
C GLN A 373 0.92 -9.00 -11.83
N SER A 374 -0.27 -8.93 -11.23
CA SER A 374 -1.50 -9.48 -11.81
C SER A 374 -2.10 -8.52 -12.83
N THR A 375 -2.85 -9.06 -13.80
CA THR A 375 -3.79 -8.25 -14.58
C THR A 375 -5.01 -7.89 -13.72
N VAL A 376 -5.75 -6.84 -14.12
CA VAL A 376 -7.02 -6.44 -13.49
C VAL A 376 -7.99 -7.61 -13.41
N LEU A 377 -8.18 -8.33 -14.53
CA LEU A 377 -9.02 -9.52 -14.56
C LEU A 377 -8.50 -10.57 -13.59
N GLY A 378 -7.19 -10.83 -13.55
CA GLY A 378 -6.58 -11.76 -12.61
C GLY A 378 -6.83 -11.36 -11.15
N ALA A 379 -6.73 -10.07 -10.81
CA ALA A 379 -6.93 -9.57 -9.46
C ALA A 379 -8.39 -9.70 -8.99
N VAL A 380 -9.35 -9.47 -9.88
CA VAL A 380 -10.78 -9.71 -9.60
C VAL A 380 -11.09 -11.21 -9.57
N THR A 381 -10.49 -12.02 -10.44
CA THR A 381 -10.59 -13.49 -10.41
C THR A 381 -10.07 -14.09 -9.10
N MET A 382 -9.08 -13.46 -8.45
CA MET A 382 -8.62 -13.90 -7.13
C MET A 382 -9.72 -13.77 -6.06
N ALA A 383 -10.66 -12.82 -6.20
CA ALA A 383 -11.78 -12.63 -5.29
C ALA A 383 -12.98 -13.53 -5.65
N THR A 384 -13.36 -13.60 -6.93
CA THR A 384 -14.50 -14.42 -7.38
C THR A 384 -14.19 -15.92 -7.40
N ARG A 385 -12.92 -16.30 -7.55
CA ARG A 385 -12.45 -17.65 -7.90
C ARG A 385 -12.97 -18.19 -9.24
N ASP A 386 -13.68 -17.37 -10.00
CA ASP A 386 -14.19 -17.66 -11.33
C ASP A 386 -13.84 -16.51 -12.30
N ARG A 387 -13.13 -16.86 -13.37
CA ARG A 387 -12.70 -15.91 -14.40
C ARG A 387 -13.88 -15.35 -15.20
N HIS A 388 -14.92 -16.15 -15.44
CA HIS A 388 -16.09 -15.71 -16.20
C HIS A 388 -16.86 -14.64 -15.41
N HIS A 389 -17.21 -14.96 -14.16
CA HIS A 389 -17.85 -14.01 -13.25
C HIS A 389 -17.01 -12.74 -13.03
N ALA A 390 -15.69 -12.85 -12.93
CA ALA A 390 -14.81 -11.68 -12.85
C ALA A 390 -14.89 -10.76 -14.09
N MET A 391 -15.00 -11.35 -15.29
CA MET A 391 -15.17 -10.59 -16.52
C MET A 391 -16.54 -9.91 -16.59
N GLU A 392 -17.60 -10.58 -16.16
CA GLU A 392 -18.94 -10.00 -16.08
C GLU A 392 -18.97 -8.79 -15.13
N LEU A 393 -18.36 -8.91 -13.95
CA LEU A 393 -18.25 -7.81 -12.98
C LEU A 393 -17.49 -6.61 -13.57
N LEU A 394 -16.36 -6.85 -14.24
CA LEU A 394 -15.61 -5.80 -14.91
C LEU A 394 -16.40 -5.16 -16.05
N THR A 395 -17.22 -5.95 -16.75
CA THR A 395 -18.08 -5.44 -17.83
C THR A 395 -19.20 -4.57 -17.27
N ALA A 396 -19.90 -5.03 -16.24
CA ALA A 396 -20.95 -4.28 -15.57
C ALA A 396 -20.43 -2.99 -14.91
N ALA A 397 -19.18 -2.98 -14.43
CA ALA A 397 -18.52 -1.79 -13.89
C ALA A 397 -17.91 -0.85 -14.96
N GLY A 398 -18.04 -1.17 -16.26
CA GLY A 398 -17.45 -0.37 -17.34
C GLY A 398 -15.92 -0.48 -17.49
N LEU A 399 -15.28 -1.42 -16.80
CA LEU A 399 -13.82 -1.61 -16.74
C LEU A 399 -13.30 -2.76 -17.61
N ARG A 400 -14.13 -3.34 -18.50
CA ARG A 400 -13.77 -4.50 -19.35
C ARG A 400 -12.45 -4.29 -20.09
N ARG A 401 -12.24 -3.10 -20.65
CA ARG A 401 -11.03 -2.75 -21.44
C ARG A 401 -9.75 -2.77 -20.61
N LEU A 402 -9.85 -2.59 -19.28
CA LEU A 402 -8.71 -2.67 -18.37
C LEU A 402 -8.35 -4.11 -17.99
N GLY A 403 -9.17 -5.12 -18.32
CA GLY A 403 -9.03 -6.50 -17.85
C GLY A 403 -7.65 -7.14 -18.12
N SER A 404 -7.00 -6.79 -19.24
CA SER A 404 -5.66 -7.28 -19.60
C SER A 404 -4.51 -6.43 -19.06
N VAL A 405 -4.79 -5.24 -18.54
CA VAL A 405 -3.80 -4.31 -18.01
C VAL A 405 -3.29 -4.82 -16.67
N ARG A 406 -1.97 -4.72 -16.43
CA ARG A 406 -1.37 -5.06 -15.14
C ARG A 406 -1.69 -4.00 -14.09
N CYS A 407 -1.95 -4.42 -12.86
CA CYS A 407 -2.34 -3.51 -11.78
C CYS A 407 -1.28 -2.43 -11.49
N CYS A 408 0.02 -2.74 -11.64
CA CYS A 408 1.10 -1.78 -11.48
C CYS A 408 1.13 -0.64 -12.52
N ASN A 409 0.38 -0.76 -13.62
CA ASN A 409 0.32 0.21 -14.70
C ASN A 409 -0.97 1.07 -14.67
N LEU A 410 -1.85 0.89 -13.69
CA LEU A 410 -3.09 1.66 -13.57
C LEU A 410 -2.84 3.09 -13.05
N SER A 411 -3.69 4.03 -13.46
CA SER A 411 -3.78 5.35 -12.79
C SER A 411 -4.38 5.21 -11.39
N GLY A 412 -4.22 6.22 -10.52
CA GLY A 412 -4.80 6.20 -9.18
C GLY A 412 -6.32 5.99 -9.17
N GLY A 413 -7.04 6.73 -10.03
CA GLY A 413 -8.50 6.57 -10.17
C GLY A 413 -8.92 5.23 -10.77
N GLN A 414 -8.19 4.70 -11.75
CA GLN A 414 -8.46 3.37 -12.30
C GLN A 414 -8.22 2.28 -11.25
N ALA A 415 -7.14 2.39 -10.48
CA ALA A 415 -6.84 1.46 -9.40
C ALA A 415 -7.91 1.51 -8.30
N ALA A 416 -8.46 2.69 -7.98
CA ALA A 416 -9.54 2.85 -7.00
C ALA A 416 -10.82 2.12 -7.46
N GLN A 417 -11.23 2.32 -8.72
CA GLN A 417 -12.38 1.65 -9.30
C GLN A 417 -12.20 0.13 -9.36
N VAL A 418 -11.03 -0.36 -9.79
CA VAL A 418 -10.72 -1.80 -9.78
C VAL A 418 -10.67 -2.36 -8.36
N GLY A 419 -10.17 -1.60 -7.40
CA GLY A 419 -10.17 -1.93 -5.98
C GLY A 419 -11.59 -2.14 -5.45
N LEU A 420 -12.50 -1.23 -5.80
CA LEU A 420 -13.91 -1.30 -5.42
C LEU A 420 -14.61 -2.51 -6.06
N VAL A 421 -14.41 -2.76 -7.37
CA VAL A 421 -14.91 -3.98 -8.03
C VAL A 421 -14.36 -5.24 -7.36
N ARG A 422 -13.06 -5.30 -7.06
CA ARG A 422 -12.44 -6.44 -6.39
C ARG A 422 -12.99 -6.66 -4.97
N ALA A 423 -13.28 -5.60 -4.24
CA ALA A 423 -13.90 -5.69 -2.92
C ALA A 423 -15.34 -6.25 -3.01
N LEU A 424 -16.13 -5.76 -3.96
CA LEU A 424 -17.50 -6.21 -4.23
C LEU A 424 -17.55 -7.64 -4.79
N ALA A 425 -16.56 -8.04 -5.57
CA ALA A 425 -16.41 -9.37 -6.15
C ALA A 425 -16.33 -10.48 -5.09
N ALA A 426 -15.81 -10.16 -3.91
CA ALA A 426 -15.77 -11.08 -2.77
C ALA A 426 -17.14 -11.28 -2.10
N ARG A 427 -18.19 -10.57 -2.57
CA ARG A 427 -19.57 -10.63 -2.05
C ARG A 427 -19.64 -10.52 -0.51
N PRO A 428 -19.02 -9.48 0.11
CA PRO A 428 -18.88 -9.40 1.56
C PRO A 428 -20.20 -9.12 2.27
N ARG A 429 -20.38 -9.70 3.47
CA ARG A 429 -21.51 -9.37 4.38
C ARG A 429 -21.35 -7.97 4.97
N VAL A 430 -20.10 -7.57 5.20
CA VAL A 430 -19.71 -6.24 5.71
C VAL A 430 -18.66 -5.63 4.78
N LEU A 431 -18.95 -4.45 4.24
CA LEU A 431 -18.05 -3.70 3.38
C LEU A 431 -17.56 -2.46 4.13
N LEU A 432 -16.24 -2.30 4.23
CA LEU A 432 -15.60 -1.15 4.85
C LEU A 432 -14.90 -0.34 3.76
N LEU A 433 -15.22 0.94 3.65
CA LEU A 433 -14.72 1.82 2.60
C LEU A 433 -14.01 3.01 3.24
N ASP A 434 -12.71 3.14 3.04
CA ASP A 434 -11.92 4.28 3.50
C ASP A 434 -11.62 5.22 2.32
N GLU A 435 -12.37 6.32 2.22
CA GLU A 435 -12.33 7.30 1.12
C GLU A 435 -12.41 6.67 -0.29
N PRO A 436 -13.45 5.87 -0.58
CA PRO A 436 -13.52 5.07 -1.80
C PRO A 436 -13.53 5.89 -3.10
N LEU A 437 -13.97 7.16 -3.04
CA LEU A 437 -14.19 8.02 -4.21
C LEU A 437 -13.17 9.15 -4.34
N ALA A 438 -12.29 9.36 -3.35
CA ALA A 438 -11.41 10.54 -3.31
C ALA A 438 -10.42 10.63 -4.48
N ALA A 439 -9.99 9.47 -5.02
CA ALA A 439 -9.06 9.40 -6.14
C ALA A 439 -9.75 9.28 -7.52
N ILE A 440 -11.08 9.27 -7.55
CA ILE A 440 -11.89 9.08 -8.77
C ILE A 440 -12.32 10.46 -9.29
N ASP A 441 -12.34 10.64 -10.61
CA ASP A 441 -12.85 11.87 -11.21
C ASP A 441 -14.35 12.05 -10.93
N ILE A 442 -14.82 13.30 -11.04
CA ILE A 442 -16.17 13.70 -10.62
C ILE A 442 -17.27 12.87 -11.33
N ALA A 443 -17.13 12.63 -12.63
CA ALA A 443 -18.14 11.92 -13.42
C ALA A 443 -18.21 10.44 -13.05
N GLN A 444 -17.06 9.77 -12.94
CA GLN A 444 -17.02 8.38 -12.48
C GLN A 444 -17.44 8.24 -11.02
N ALA A 445 -17.07 9.17 -10.15
CA ALA A 445 -17.45 9.19 -8.75
C ALA A 445 -18.98 9.30 -8.60
N HIS A 446 -19.64 10.12 -9.43
CA HIS A 446 -21.11 10.20 -9.47
C HIS A 446 -21.75 8.83 -9.77
N MET A 447 -21.27 8.11 -10.80
CA MET A 447 -21.81 6.78 -11.13
C MET A 447 -21.61 5.76 -9.99
N TRP A 448 -20.43 5.78 -9.35
CA TRP A 448 -20.17 4.94 -8.19
C TRP A 448 -21.03 5.29 -6.98
N ARG A 449 -21.32 6.57 -6.73
CA ARG A 449 -22.29 7.00 -5.70
C ARG A 449 -23.67 6.43 -5.97
N SER A 450 -24.17 6.56 -7.21
CA SER A 450 -25.46 5.99 -7.60
C SER A 450 -25.52 4.48 -7.40
N PHE A 451 -24.44 3.77 -7.73
CA PHE A 451 -24.33 2.33 -7.45
C PHE A 451 -24.36 2.03 -5.94
N LEU A 452 -23.52 2.70 -5.16
CA LEU A 452 -23.42 2.47 -3.71
C LEU A 452 -24.74 2.78 -3.00
N GLN A 453 -25.44 3.83 -3.42
CA GLN A 453 -26.79 4.15 -2.95
C GLN A 453 -27.80 3.04 -3.31
N ALA A 454 -27.79 2.56 -4.55
CA ALA A 454 -28.67 1.47 -4.98
C ALA A 454 -28.39 0.14 -4.25
N ALA A 455 -27.15 -0.08 -3.80
CA ALA A 455 -26.71 -1.28 -3.08
C ALA A 455 -26.66 -1.10 -1.55
N ALA A 456 -27.07 0.06 -1.01
CA ALA A 456 -26.89 0.43 0.40
C ALA A 456 -27.55 -0.53 1.39
N HIS A 457 -28.62 -1.22 0.97
CA HIS A 457 -29.38 -2.17 1.78
C HIS A 457 -29.05 -3.64 1.49
N ASP A 458 -28.14 -3.93 0.55
CA ASP A 458 -27.79 -5.32 0.25
C ASP A 458 -26.86 -5.94 1.30
N ARG A 459 -26.10 -5.09 2.03
CA ARG A 459 -25.08 -5.49 2.99
C ARG A 459 -24.88 -4.41 4.04
N THR A 460 -24.23 -4.74 5.16
CA THR A 460 -23.78 -3.71 6.10
C THR A 460 -22.57 -2.99 5.51
N CYS A 461 -22.58 -1.66 5.47
CA CYS A 461 -21.51 -0.86 4.90
C CYS A 461 -21.04 0.21 5.89
N LEU A 462 -19.73 0.32 6.11
CA LEU A 462 -19.14 1.44 6.85
C LEU A 462 -18.30 2.26 5.89
N VAL A 463 -18.62 3.54 5.74
CA VAL A 463 -17.92 4.44 4.81
C VAL A 463 -17.28 5.59 5.56
N VAL A 464 -15.99 5.82 5.34
CA VAL A 464 -15.28 7.03 5.74
C VAL A 464 -15.20 7.92 4.51
N SER A 465 -15.77 9.11 4.58
CA SER A 465 -15.60 10.15 3.56
C SER A 465 -15.46 11.51 4.23
N HIS A 466 -14.68 12.39 3.58
CA HIS A 466 -14.59 13.80 3.92
C HIS A 466 -15.53 14.66 3.05
N ASP A 467 -16.22 14.05 2.07
CA ASP A 467 -17.16 14.73 1.18
C ASP A 467 -18.59 14.59 1.74
N PRO A 468 -19.27 15.70 2.09
CA PRO A 468 -20.64 15.68 2.59
C PRO A 468 -21.62 15.09 1.57
N PHE A 469 -21.36 15.25 0.27
CA PHE A 469 -22.20 14.69 -0.78
C PHE A 469 -22.15 13.16 -0.80
N ASP A 470 -21.00 12.55 -0.52
CA ASP A 470 -20.87 11.10 -0.39
C ASP A 470 -21.71 10.59 0.79
N VAL A 471 -21.59 11.27 1.93
CA VAL A 471 -22.26 10.88 3.18
C VAL A 471 -23.77 11.03 3.03
N SER A 472 -24.26 12.18 2.54
CA SER A 472 -25.69 12.43 2.38
C SER A 472 -26.35 11.53 1.35
N ALA A 473 -25.62 11.12 0.30
CA ALA A 473 -26.17 10.30 -0.76
C ALA A 473 -26.23 8.81 -0.40
N ILE A 474 -25.27 8.31 0.38
CA ILE A 474 -25.06 6.87 0.57
C ILE A 474 -25.42 6.41 1.99
N ALA A 475 -25.14 7.21 3.02
CA ALA A 475 -25.28 6.78 4.41
C ALA A 475 -26.63 7.17 5.02
N SER A 476 -27.26 6.24 5.73
CA SER A 476 -28.49 6.47 6.50
C SER A 476 -28.20 6.90 7.94
N THR A 477 -27.05 6.50 8.49
CA THR A 477 -26.57 6.90 9.81
C THR A 477 -25.17 7.49 9.76
N ILE A 478 -24.89 8.41 10.67
CA ILE A 478 -23.56 8.98 10.89
C ILE A 478 -23.09 8.59 12.29
N VAL A 479 -21.82 8.21 12.40
CA VAL A 479 -21.06 8.15 13.65
C VAL A 479 -19.91 9.15 13.56
N VAL A 480 -19.89 10.10 14.49
CA VAL A 480 -18.83 11.11 14.59
C VAL A 480 -17.77 10.59 15.56
N VAL A 481 -16.53 10.52 15.10
CA VAL A 481 -15.39 10.02 15.88
C VAL A 481 -14.38 11.15 16.09
N ASP A 482 -14.02 11.39 17.34
CA ASP A 482 -12.92 12.27 17.72
C ASP A 482 -12.02 11.61 18.77
N GLN A 483 -10.70 11.75 18.60
CA GLN A 483 -9.67 11.13 19.45
C GLN A 483 -9.87 9.62 19.78
N GLY A 484 -10.49 8.87 18.87
CA GLY A 484 -10.78 7.45 19.03
C GLY A 484 -12.03 7.13 19.86
N ILE A 485 -12.91 8.11 20.09
CA ILE A 485 -14.18 7.97 20.81
C ILE A 485 -15.32 8.37 19.88
N ALA A 486 -16.45 7.64 19.93
CA ALA A 486 -17.66 8.06 19.24
C ALA A 486 -18.36 9.15 20.05
N ILE A 487 -18.36 10.38 19.53
CA ILE A 487 -18.91 11.56 20.22
C ILE A 487 -20.40 11.78 19.92
N ALA A 488 -20.86 11.33 18.75
CA ALA A 488 -22.26 11.40 18.35
C ALA A 488 -22.59 10.27 17.38
N ALA A 489 -23.84 9.80 17.42
CA ALA A 489 -24.37 8.84 16.47
C ALA A 489 -25.86 9.13 16.21
N GLY A 490 -26.31 9.04 14.96
CA GLY A 490 -27.72 9.26 14.63
C GLY A 490 -28.01 9.22 13.13
N PRO A 491 -29.28 9.42 12.74
CA PRO A 491 -29.68 9.52 11.34
C PRO A 491 -28.93 10.64 10.61
N THR A 492 -28.48 10.37 9.38
CA THR A 492 -27.67 11.29 8.57
C THR A 492 -28.36 12.64 8.37
N ASP A 493 -29.65 12.63 8.03
CA ASP A 493 -30.48 13.81 7.82
C ASP A 493 -30.56 14.67 9.08
N LYS A 494 -30.78 14.07 10.25
CA LYS A 494 -30.83 14.78 11.52
C LYS A 494 -29.47 15.35 11.93
N VAL A 495 -28.41 14.54 11.84
CA VAL A 495 -27.06 14.94 12.28
C VAL A 495 -26.48 16.07 11.42
N LEU A 496 -26.76 16.07 10.10
CA LEU A 496 -26.32 17.14 9.21
C LEU A 496 -27.21 18.38 9.29
N ALA A 497 -28.53 18.23 9.51
CA ALA A 497 -29.43 19.36 9.65
C ALA A 497 -29.29 20.10 10.99
N GLU A 498 -28.94 19.38 12.06
CA GLU A 498 -28.83 19.89 13.43
C GLU A 498 -27.51 19.45 14.05
N PRO A 499 -26.37 19.98 13.57
CA PRO A 499 -25.05 19.57 14.01
C PRO A 499 -24.81 19.94 15.48
N ALA A 500 -24.66 18.93 16.33
CA ALA A 500 -24.38 19.12 17.75
C ALA A 500 -22.95 19.60 18.03
N HIS A 501 -22.00 19.35 17.11
CA HIS A 501 -20.56 19.58 17.29
C HIS A 501 -19.99 20.43 16.16
N GLU A 502 -19.03 21.31 16.46
CA GLU A 502 -18.42 22.27 15.50
C GLU A 502 -17.89 21.57 14.24
N PHE A 503 -17.19 20.45 14.40
CA PHE A 503 -16.73 19.63 13.27
C PHE A 503 -17.87 19.19 12.33
N VAL A 504 -19.03 18.81 12.87
CA VAL A 504 -20.17 18.35 12.05
C VAL A 504 -20.79 19.53 11.32
N ALA A 505 -20.82 20.71 11.94
CA ALA A 505 -21.27 21.94 11.29
C ALA A 505 -20.36 22.33 10.12
N GLU A 506 -19.04 22.29 10.33
CA GLU A 506 -18.06 22.50 9.28
C GLU A 506 -18.22 21.48 8.15
N PHE A 507 -18.39 20.21 8.50
CA PHE A 507 -18.62 19.14 7.54
C PHE A 507 -19.91 19.36 6.74
N ALA A 508 -21.02 19.70 7.40
CA ALA A 508 -22.28 20.00 6.74
C ALA A 508 -22.26 21.31 5.93
N GLY A 509 -21.18 22.11 6.02
CA GLY A 509 -21.05 23.37 5.32
C GLY A 509 -21.96 24.47 5.86
N VAL A 510 -22.30 24.43 7.16
CA VAL A 510 -23.16 25.42 7.82
C VAL A 510 -22.40 26.17 8.91
N ASN A 511 -22.73 27.44 9.09
CA ASN A 511 -22.27 28.21 10.24
C ASN A 511 -23.16 27.90 11.45
N VAL A 512 -22.53 27.70 12.61
CA VAL A 512 -23.20 27.50 13.90
C VAL A 512 -22.71 28.53 14.88
N ILE A 513 -23.66 29.19 15.55
CA ILE A 513 -23.38 30.06 16.69
C ILE A 513 -24.29 29.65 17.85
N SER A 514 -23.69 29.30 18.99
CA SER A 514 -24.42 28.96 20.22
C SER A 514 -24.75 30.22 21.02
N GLY A 515 -25.92 30.24 21.65
CA GLY A 515 -26.37 31.33 22.50
C GLY A 515 -27.57 30.95 23.37
N GLN A 516 -28.09 31.92 24.12
CA GLN A 516 -29.24 31.73 25.01
C GLN A 516 -30.48 32.38 24.42
N VAL A 517 -31.63 31.73 24.51
CA VAL A 517 -32.90 32.24 23.97
C VAL A 517 -33.43 33.36 24.87
N LEU A 518 -33.57 34.58 24.33
CA LEU A 518 -34.09 35.75 25.05
C LEU A 518 -35.62 35.87 24.94
N ALA A 519 -36.15 35.62 23.76
CA ALA A 519 -37.56 35.78 23.46
C ALA A 519 -37.97 34.86 22.30
N VAL A 520 -39.21 34.39 22.32
CA VAL A 520 -39.81 33.57 21.26
C VAL A 520 -41.17 34.14 20.91
N ASP A 521 -41.27 34.73 19.72
CA ASP A 521 -42.50 35.31 19.16
C ASP A 521 -43.00 34.40 18.03
N ASN A 522 -43.91 33.48 18.36
CA ASN A 522 -44.47 32.48 17.45
C ASN A 522 -43.39 31.66 16.70
N THR A 523 -43.03 32.07 15.49
CA THR A 523 -42.09 31.40 14.59
C THR A 523 -40.70 32.03 14.60
N ILE A 524 -40.49 33.14 15.33
CA ILE A 524 -39.21 33.83 15.42
C ILE A 524 -38.68 33.70 16.84
N ALA A 525 -37.43 33.28 16.99
CA ALA A 525 -36.71 33.30 18.25
C ALA A 525 -35.57 34.32 18.19
N THR A 526 -35.29 34.97 19.32
CA THR A 526 -34.14 35.87 19.50
C THR A 526 -33.12 35.20 20.40
N LEU A 527 -31.90 35.04 19.90
CA LEU A 527 -30.77 34.40 20.56
C LEU A 527 -29.74 35.45 21.00
N ALA A 528 -29.38 35.47 22.28
CA ALA A 528 -28.26 36.23 22.81
C ALA A 528 -26.95 35.45 22.67
N ILE A 529 -25.94 36.11 22.09
CA ILE A 529 -24.59 35.58 21.90
C ILE A 529 -23.62 36.66 22.41
N GLY A 530 -23.24 36.57 23.69
CA GLY A 530 -22.45 37.63 24.32
C GLY A 530 -23.18 38.97 24.26
N THR A 531 -22.59 39.96 23.59
CA THR A 531 -23.21 41.29 23.39
C THR A 531 -24.14 41.38 22.16
N ILE A 532 -24.19 40.34 21.32
CA ILE A 532 -24.94 40.33 20.06
C ILE A 532 -26.29 39.62 20.23
N THR A 533 -27.32 40.07 19.51
CA THR A 533 -28.60 39.36 19.38
C THR A 533 -28.84 38.93 17.94
N LEU A 534 -29.21 37.66 17.72
CA LEU A 534 -29.62 37.13 16.42
C LEU A 534 -31.07 36.66 16.46
N GLN A 535 -31.86 37.12 15.52
CA GLN A 535 -33.22 36.66 15.25
C GLN A 535 -33.20 35.61 14.14
N GLY A 536 -33.92 34.51 14.35
CA GLY A 536 -34.05 33.44 13.39
C GLY A 536 -35.39 32.73 13.49
N VAL A 537 -35.69 31.92 12.50
CA VAL A 537 -36.92 31.13 12.43
C VAL A 537 -36.75 29.85 13.26
N THR A 538 -37.74 29.54 14.08
CA THR A 538 -37.85 28.26 14.78
C THR A 538 -39.16 27.56 14.41
N SER A 539 -39.10 26.25 14.22
CA SER A 539 -40.26 25.38 14.04
C SER A 539 -40.60 24.58 15.31
N ALA A 540 -39.73 24.60 16.31
CA ALA A 540 -39.89 23.87 17.56
C ALA A 540 -40.31 24.82 18.70
N LYS A 541 -41.05 24.30 19.69
CA LYS A 541 -41.30 25.02 20.94
C LYS A 541 -39.98 25.08 21.72
N ILE A 542 -39.28 26.19 21.61
CA ILE A 542 -38.04 26.44 22.36
C ILE A 542 -38.41 27.25 23.61
N ASN A 543 -37.86 26.85 24.76
CA ASN A 543 -38.09 27.58 26.01
C ASN A 543 -37.24 28.85 26.07
N VAL A 544 -37.81 29.92 26.61
CA VAL A 544 -37.05 31.12 26.97
C VAL A 544 -35.99 30.73 28.01
N HIS A 545 -34.79 31.27 27.88
CA HIS A 545 -33.58 30.96 28.65
C HIS A 545 -32.91 29.60 28.36
N ALA A 546 -33.42 28.79 27.43
CA ALA A 546 -32.72 27.58 26.98
C ALA A 546 -31.47 27.93 26.16
N GLU A 547 -30.49 27.03 26.16
CA GLU A 547 -29.38 27.09 25.21
C GLU A 547 -29.85 26.63 23.83
N ALA A 548 -29.55 27.42 22.80
CA ALA A 548 -29.91 27.12 21.42
C ALA A 548 -28.79 27.52 20.46
N LYS A 549 -28.85 26.98 19.24
CA LYS A 549 -27.88 27.19 18.16
C LYS A 549 -28.56 27.86 16.98
N ALA A 550 -27.94 28.93 16.48
CA ALA A 550 -28.30 29.57 15.22
C ALA A 550 -27.52 28.91 14.08
N LEU A 551 -28.25 28.31 13.15
CA LEU A 551 -27.76 27.62 11.94
C LEU A 551 -28.05 28.47 10.71
N PHE A 552 -27.04 28.71 9.87
CA PHE A 552 -27.24 29.41 8.59
C PHE A 552 -26.17 29.03 7.55
N SER A 553 -26.52 29.16 6.27
CA SER A 553 -25.58 28.95 5.18
C SER A 553 -24.49 30.05 5.18
N PRO A 554 -23.22 29.72 4.93
CA PRO A 554 -22.15 30.69 4.71
C PRO A 554 -22.50 31.76 3.66
N ASP A 555 -23.20 31.38 2.59
CA ASP A 555 -23.60 32.28 1.50
C ASP A 555 -24.68 33.30 1.91
N ALA A 556 -25.34 33.09 3.05
CA ALA A 556 -26.38 33.99 3.55
C ALA A 556 -25.81 35.25 4.24
N VAL A 557 -24.50 35.29 4.47
CA VAL A 557 -23.83 36.40 5.16
C VAL A 557 -23.32 37.42 4.15
N THR A 558 -23.73 38.67 4.31
CA THR A 558 -23.18 39.79 3.53
C THR A 558 -22.20 40.58 4.39
N LEU A 559 -21.07 40.98 3.81
CA LEU A 559 -20.01 41.74 4.49
C LEU A 559 -19.91 43.16 3.96
N THR A 560 -19.73 44.10 4.90
CA THR A 560 -19.47 45.52 4.61
C THR A 560 -18.34 46.04 5.49
N THR A 561 -17.54 46.99 4.99
CA THR A 561 -16.39 47.57 5.69
C THR A 561 -16.70 48.90 6.37
N ARG A 562 -17.89 49.47 6.12
CA ARG A 562 -18.37 50.69 6.78
C ARG A 562 -19.61 50.37 7.57
N ASN A 563 -19.69 50.90 8.79
CA ASN A 563 -20.90 50.86 9.58
C ASN A 563 -21.98 51.67 8.84
N GLN A 564 -23.03 51.01 8.37
CA GLN A 564 -24.21 51.66 7.77
C GLN A 564 -25.45 51.34 8.61
N PRO A 565 -25.57 51.90 9.83
CA PRO A 565 -26.71 51.63 10.71
C PRO A 565 -28.04 52.15 10.14
N ASP A 566 -28.01 53.14 9.23
CA ASP A 566 -29.20 53.77 8.65
C ASP A 566 -29.60 53.21 7.26
N ALA A 567 -28.91 52.18 6.77
CA ALA A 567 -29.30 51.52 5.52
C ALA A 567 -30.55 50.67 5.77
N VAL A 568 -31.73 51.21 5.45
CA VAL A 568 -33.01 50.48 5.53
C VAL A 568 -32.92 49.20 4.69
N SER A 569 -32.84 48.06 5.37
CA SER A 569 -32.68 46.74 4.75
C SER A 569 -33.69 45.75 5.34
N SER A 570 -34.00 44.71 4.57
CA SER A 570 -34.79 43.56 5.06
C SER A 570 -33.94 42.56 5.85
N ALA A 571 -32.61 42.70 5.87
CA ALA A 571 -31.76 42.00 6.82
C ALA A 571 -31.92 42.66 8.19
N GLN A 572 -32.40 41.90 9.18
CA GLN A 572 -32.63 42.42 10.53
C GLN A 572 -31.47 42.08 11.48
N ASN A 573 -30.64 41.11 11.12
CA ASN A 573 -29.49 40.71 11.93
C ASN A 573 -28.26 41.48 11.48
N HIS A 574 -27.71 42.28 12.38
CA HIS A 574 -26.49 43.04 12.16
C HIS A 574 -25.54 42.84 13.33
N PHE A 575 -24.29 42.51 13.04
CA PHE A 575 -23.27 42.35 14.07
C PHE A 575 -21.87 42.64 13.53
N VAL A 576 -20.97 42.95 14.45
CA VAL A 576 -19.58 43.25 14.16
C VAL A 576 -18.76 41.97 14.30
N SER A 577 -17.79 41.77 13.41
CA SER A 577 -16.88 40.62 13.45
C SER A 577 -15.48 41.02 13.02
N THR A 578 -14.49 40.21 13.39
CA THR A 578 -13.10 40.43 13.02
C THR A 578 -12.62 39.33 12.09
N ILE A 579 -11.90 39.68 11.03
CA ILE A 579 -11.35 38.71 10.08
C ILE A 579 -10.18 37.97 10.75
N LEU A 580 -10.32 36.66 10.93
CA LEU A 580 -9.25 35.79 11.43
C LEU A 580 -8.33 35.29 10.32
N GLY A 581 -8.87 35.10 9.12
CA GLY A 581 -8.13 34.54 8.00
C GLY A 581 -8.93 34.54 6.71
N MET A 582 -8.23 34.39 5.60
CA MET A 582 -8.84 34.31 4.28
C MET A 582 -8.13 33.25 3.44
N THR A 583 -8.89 32.43 2.73
CA THR A 583 -8.35 31.42 1.81
C THR A 583 -8.99 31.59 0.44
N SER A 584 -8.16 31.87 -0.57
CA SER A 584 -8.63 32.06 -1.95
C SER A 584 -8.45 30.79 -2.77
N HIS A 585 -9.54 30.32 -3.38
CA HIS A 585 -9.60 29.18 -4.28
C HIS A 585 -10.24 29.62 -5.60
N GLY A 586 -9.40 30.04 -6.55
CA GLY A 586 -9.85 30.53 -7.86
C GLY A 586 -10.76 31.76 -7.75
N ALA A 587 -12.02 31.62 -8.15
CA ALA A 587 -13.00 32.70 -8.17
C ALA A 587 -13.64 33.01 -6.80
N VAL A 588 -13.43 32.15 -5.80
CA VAL A 588 -14.03 32.27 -4.47
C VAL A 588 -12.94 32.51 -3.43
N THR A 589 -13.17 33.45 -2.53
CA THR A 589 -12.36 33.68 -1.33
C THR A 589 -13.23 33.43 -0.11
N VAL A 590 -12.87 32.45 0.71
CA VAL A 590 -13.57 32.15 1.96
C VAL A 590 -12.91 32.96 3.07
N VAL A 591 -13.70 33.84 3.70
CA VAL A 591 -13.29 34.67 4.83
C VAL A 591 -13.76 34.01 6.12
N THR A 592 -12.85 33.79 7.06
CA THR A 592 -13.16 33.27 8.39
C THR A 592 -13.24 34.42 9.36
N LEU A 593 -14.36 34.56 10.05
CA LEU A 593 -14.67 35.67 10.96
C LEU A 593 -14.81 35.16 12.40
N ALA A 594 -14.31 35.95 13.35
CA ALA A 594 -14.58 35.78 14.77
C ALA A 594 -15.80 36.61 15.19
N VAL A 595 -16.73 35.95 15.87
CA VAL A 595 -17.90 36.57 16.52
C VAL A 595 -17.70 36.49 18.03
N GLU A 596 -17.65 37.64 18.72
CA GLU A 596 -17.52 37.76 20.19
C GLU A 596 -16.40 36.89 20.81
N ASN A 597 -15.29 36.68 20.09
CA ASN A 597 -14.14 35.85 20.49
C ASN A 597 -14.43 34.37 20.81
N ALA A 598 -15.66 33.87 20.59
CA ALA A 598 -16.07 32.51 20.95
C ALA A 598 -16.52 31.67 19.74
N ALA A 599 -17.16 32.27 18.73
CA ALA A 599 -17.66 31.56 17.57
C ALA A 599 -16.91 31.95 16.29
N LYS A 600 -16.73 30.99 15.39
CA LYS A 600 -16.11 31.18 14.07
C LYS A 600 -17.14 30.94 12.99
N ILE A 601 -17.27 31.87 12.07
CA ILE A 601 -18.14 31.73 10.89
C ILE A 601 -17.34 31.89 9.61
N ARG A 602 -17.78 31.20 8.56
CA ARG A 602 -17.19 31.26 7.23
C ARG A 602 -18.12 32.02 6.31
N VAL A 603 -17.55 32.89 5.49
CA VAL A 603 -18.28 33.69 4.52
C VAL A 603 -17.54 33.65 3.19
N PRO A 604 -18.03 32.88 2.21
CA PRO A 604 -17.49 32.91 0.86
C PRO A 604 -17.88 34.22 0.17
N LEU A 605 -16.89 34.82 -0.47
CA LEU A 605 -17.03 35.99 -1.32
C LEU A 605 -16.45 35.67 -2.69
N THR A 606 -16.84 36.42 -3.72
CA THR A 606 -16.04 36.40 -4.95
C THR A 606 -14.66 37.01 -4.65
N THR A 607 -13.62 36.49 -5.29
CA THR A 607 -12.26 37.04 -5.15
C THR A 607 -12.20 38.52 -5.57
N ILE A 608 -13.10 38.95 -6.46
CA ILE A 608 -13.26 40.35 -6.85
C ILE A 608 -13.84 41.16 -5.69
N SER A 609 -14.92 40.70 -5.06
CA SER A 609 -15.55 41.37 -3.90
C SER A 609 -14.59 41.50 -2.72
N ALA A 610 -13.83 40.44 -2.41
CA ALA A 610 -12.84 40.46 -1.34
C ALA A 610 -11.75 41.52 -1.59
N ARG A 611 -11.30 41.66 -2.84
CA ARG A 611 -10.34 42.70 -3.24
C ARG A 611 -10.94 44.10 -3.27
N SER A 612 -12.17 44.28 -3.77
CA SER A 612 -12.80 45.59 -3.83
C SER A 612 -13.13 46.17 -2.45
N LEU A 613 -13.37 45.28 -1.48
CA LEU A 613 -13.57 45.65 -0.08
C LEU A 613 -12.25 45.88 0.68
N ASP A 614 -11.09 45.64 0.03
CA ASP A 614 -9.76 45.72 0.64
C ASP A 614 -9.66 44.97 1.97
N LEU A 615 -10.15 43.72 1.97
CA LEU A 615 -10.22 42.92 3.19
C LEU A 615 -8.82 42.47 3.63
N ALA A 616 -8.52 42.64 4.92
CA ALA A 616 -7.27 42.22 5.54
C ALA A 616 -7.51 41.42 6.83
N VAL A 617 -6.57 40.54 7.18
CA VAL A 617 -6.60 39.82 8.46
C VAL A 617 -6.50 40.83 9.61
N ASN A 618 -7.25 40.60 10.69
CA ASN A 618 -7.46 41.48 11.84
C ASN A 618 -8.27 42.75 11.56
N GLN A 619 -8.88 42.88 10.38
CA GLN A 619 -9.80 43.98 10.10
C GLN A 619 -11.19 43.70 10.68
N THR A 620 -11.82 44.75 11.20
CA THR A 620 -13.21 44.74 11.63
C THR A 620 -14.16 44.90 10.44
N VAL A 621 -15.18 44.05 10.37
CA VAL A 621 -16.21 44.05 9.33
C VAL A 621 -17.61 43.98 9.96
N PHE A 622 -18.60 44.46 9.21
CA PHE A 622 -20.00 44.44 9.59
C PHE A 622 -20.72 43.36 8.78
N CYS A 623 -21.34 42.42 9.49
CA CYS A 623 -22.08 41.30 8.94
C CYS A 623 -23.57 41.61 8.94
N SER A 624 -24.28 41.28 7.87
CA SER A 624 -25.74 41.34 7.80
C SER A 624 -26.35 40.04 7.29
N ILE A 625 -27.39 39.56 7.96
CA ILE A 625 -28.09 38.30 7.64
C ILE A 625 -29.61 38.50 7.73
N LYS A 626 -30.37 37.88 6.83
CA LYS A 626 -31.84 37.87 6.93
C LYS A 626 -32.32 36.89 8.00
N THR A 627 -33.33 37.27 8.78
CA THR A 627 -33.96 36.42 9.80
C THR A 627 -34.42 35.07 9.22
N MET A 628 -34.98 35.07 8.01
CA MET A 628 -35.42 33.84 7.32
C MET A 628 -34.29 32.88 6.94
N ALA A 629 -33.04 33.34 6.89
CA ALA A 629 -31.88 32.51 6.56
C ALA A 629 -31.26 31.84 7.79
N ILE A 630 -31.71 32.22 9.00
CA ILE A 630 -31.23 31.66 10.26
C ILE A 630 -32.30 30.71 10.79
N LYS A 631 -31.94 29.45 11.00
CA LYS A 631 -32.75 28.47 11.72
C LYS A 631 -32.23 28.38 13.16
N ILE A 632 -33.11 28.52 14.14
CA ILE A 632 -32.77 28.35 15.56
C ILE A 632 -33.26 26.99 16.03
N VAL A 633 -32.36 26.22 16.64
CA VAL A 633 -32.64 24.89 17.20
C VAL A 633 -32.14 24.80 18.64
N GLU A 634 -32.88 24.11 19.51
CA GLU A 634 -32.46 23.86 20.89
C GLU A 634 -31.20 22.97 20.90
N SER A 635 -30.27 23.22 21.84
CA SER A 635 -28.88 22.71 21.78
C SER A 635 -28.70 21.22 21.99
#